data_AF-A0A4R4S0L1-F1
#
_entry.id   AF-A0A4R4S0L1-F1
#
_cell.length_a   1.000
_cell.length_b   1.000
_cell.length_c   1.000
_cell.angle_alpha   90.00
_cell.angle_beta   90.00
_cell.angle_gamma   90.00
#
_symmetry.space_group_name_H-M   'P 1'
#
loop_
_entity.id
_entity.type
_entity.pdbx_description
1 polymer ?
#
loop_
_entity_poly.entity_id
_entity_poly.type
_entity_poly.pdbx_seq_one_letter_code
_entity_poly.pdbx_strand_id
1 'polypeptide(L)'
;MSPAEPVREPALETLPSPRRMRELALRARDLAGTAELRDLLAGLSARGRYERRIALHMAMAARDLPYIEGVLAGPDMVLRRAALRAVRTLPVSDHAAAAVLDDAPADLRRAFYRTLRHARRSGLADRLLPDVRARRGDREAAALLPACTGETVARLLPGLAHAVTAWRALAERHPGAFLAHAHEHARVWSWWQRCRPGLLVLARRDPAGLLELLERDGAPRYATYLPRTLGPALYRVDPVRAARVTRRMRRRRGRPAWGDFAHLSRLPAPRLREFLPDDPYWLKEVLAHVPPGRRAEVFGLAQERYGGPVAGVRNLPLLGLLPPGLAAAEARRMLEWHGSVWHSARSRLDDPEIPLKLTAHLPYEEAAGPVRDAAFGGDPRRRGLARTLLIGLTARTGDPALLLSVVTELAGRARNERDPMRKALIEALASVPLRLLDGAFAAPLAAIAGPAVAARDSSPATRRALRDLADRMLRHAGPPALTRWALDVYAGLAARHGPEAFDGHRLDLVLPRGGERGLVDVLRPHLRDHANVIALARSLGRRAFALAELQDGLRAAIGGAPEPAAREAAALWLADPARREERAAELLEADPSAIVLPVVWRVVAGRRTDLLAPALDGGGAGRFETAEWVPEVRPEDPGRWTPPQADRVRAELASAARDERRPADARIGALYGLGLLPGGLGDLVPWAEREDEPVLAEAALDAMAFTDRPAEALAVLLVHARGPRSAVAVAALGPCGALVPPSRLGPVLAEALTGPAGKVTARKESARLLERLRVPGAADVLLRAWNDPGLHRDVRVAVAAALRRMPEDPRAVAALGDAAGPYASELMLRTLCQAKPSEYAPAHRPAYAALVRRLVSAADGPGVRFRTSKAFGAWVSWYEEGFAEVFAAVADPGDPAGDDELPVLHALVRAGSAGEEALDVLSALVNADLGDRARVRATAIAQTIGNLPAGHPNAPLARRAIRILAGHPLYVAQAADVALGSAHLTDDGATAERVADELAALADLLRDRPALTVTLSERRLFHAVGGYGVRREGGAARLVPAVRLLAGRGDMASHLLAAALVRQMGPVAGWPDDWRGLLDELRRSDHLEVRQNAWDVRPYS
;
A
#
# COMPACT_ATOMS: atom_id res chain seq x y z
N MET A 1 2.47 52.61 35.76
CA MET A 1 3.01 51.34 35.27
C MET A 1 2.04 50.77 34.26
N SER A 2 2.53 50.33 33.09
CA SER A 2 1.65 49.78 32.06
C SER A 2 1.09 48.43 32.55
N PRO A 3 -0.20 48.12 32.39
CA PRO A 3 -0.74 46.83 32.82
C PRO A 3 -0.01 45.62 32.21
N ALA A 4 0.70 45.79 31.09
CA ALA A 4 1.48 44.74 30.41
C ALA A 4 2.94 44.58 30.92
N GLU A 5 3.40 45.41 31.86
CA GLU A 5 4.74 45.37 32.47
C GLU A 5 5.04 44.07 33.25
N PRO A 6 4.13 43.51 34.07
CA PRO A 6 4.39 42.25 34.81
C PRO A 6 4.49 41.00 33.91
N VAL A 7 3.98 41.04 32.67
CA VAL A 7 4.09 39.91 31.71
C VAL A 7 5.45 39.87 31.00
N ARG A 8 6.19 40.99 31.05
CA ARG A 8 7.56 41.13 30.54
C ARG A 8 8.58 41.31 31.65
N GLU A 9 8.27 40.91 32.88
CA GLU A 9 9.30 40.81 33.90
C GLU A 9 10.45 39.94 33.37
N PRO A 10 11.71 40.40 33.43
CA PRO A 10 12.86 39.65 32.95
C PRO A 10 12.89 38.22 33.52
N ALA A 11 12.37 38.04 34.73
CA ALA A 11 12.20 36.75 35.39
C ALA A 11 11.27 35.77 34.66
N LEU A 12 10.23 36.22 33.94
CA LEU A 12 9.34 35.35 33.17
C LEU A 12 9.90 35.00 31.79
N GLU A 13 10.63 35.93 31.15
CA GLU A 13 11.19 35.70 29.82
C GLU A 13 12.38 34.72 29.84
N THR A 14 13.11 34.64 30.97
CA THR A 14 14.22 33.70 31.19
C THR A 14 13.75 32.26 31.44
N LEU A 15 12.47 32.04 31.74
CA LEU A 15 11.93 30.69 31.95
C LEU A 15 11.83 29.89 30.63
N PRO A 16 12.02 28.57 30.68
CA PRO A 16 11.71 27.70 29.56
C PRO A 16 10.23 27.78 29.17
N SER A 17 9.92 27.67 27.87
CA SER A 17 8.58 27.84 27.31
C SER A 17 7.48 27.08 28.07
N PRO A 18 7.62 25.79 28.43
CA PRO A 18 6.60 25.09 29.23
C PRO A 18 6.34 25.71 30.60
N ARG A 19 7.37 26.19 31.31
CA ARG A 19 7.23 26.86 32.61
C ARG A 19 6.65 28.27 32.42
N ARG A 20 7.16 29.06 31.47
CA ARG A 20 6.63 30.39 31.14
C ARG A 20 5.14 30.34 30.81
N MET A 21 4.72 29.42 29.93
CA MET A 21 3.31 29.26 29.57
C MET A 21 2.44 28.80 30.74
N ARG A 22 3.01 28.06 31.71
CA ARG A 22 2.31 27.66 32.93
C ARG A 22 2.11 28.87 33.85
N GLU A 23 3.13 29.67 34.11
CA GLU A 23 3.03 30.86 34.97
C GLU A 23 2.04 31.89 34.38
N LEU A 24 2.11 32.16 33.08
CA LEU A 24 1.14 33.03 32.40
C LEU A 24 -0.30 32.52 32.53
N ALA A 25 -0.49 31.20 32.48
CA ALA A 25 -1.82 30.59 32.65
C ALA A 25 -2.31 30.65 34.10
N LEU A 26 -1.42 30.53 35.09
CA LEU A 26 -1.76 30.71 36.51
C LEU A 26 -2.18 32.15 36.77
N ARG A 27 -1.34 33.12 36.34
CA ARG A 27 -1.65 34.55 36.49
C ARG A 27 -2.95 34.94 35.82
N ALA A 28 -3.22 34.43 34.62
CA ALA A 28 -4.49 34.69 33.93
C ALA A 28 -5.71 34.14 34.69
N ARG A 29 -5.58 33.00 35.39
CA ARG A 29 -6.66 32.45 36.21
C ARG A 29 -6.89 33.26 37.48
N ASP A 30 -5.83 33.78 38.09
CA ASP A 30 -5.93 34.63 39.28
C ASP A 30 -6.67 35.94 38.97
N LEU A 31 -6.48 36.47 37.76
CA LEU A 31 -7.15 37.68 37.27
C LEU A 31 -8.49 37.40 36.55
N ALA A 32 -8.98 36.16 36.55
CA ALA A 32 -10.18 35.80 35.80
C ALA A 32 -11.41 36.60 36.28
N GLY A 33 -12.12 37.26 35.36
CA GLY A 33 -13.32 38.04 35.64
C GLY A 33 -13.06 39.49 36.11
N THR A 34 -11.81 39.93 36.24
CA THR A 34 -11.48 41.30 36.66
C THR A 34 -11.36 42.26 35.47
N ALA A 35 -11.44 43.57 35.72
CA ALA A 35 -11.12 44.60 34.72
C ALA A 35 -9.63 44.57 34.34
N GLU A 36 -8.76 44.25 35.31
CA GLU A 36 -7.30 44.17 35.12
C GLU A 36 -6.91 43.13 34.06
N LEU A 37 -7.58 41.97 34.01
CA LEU A 37 -7.34 41.00 32.94
C LEU A 37 -7.73 41.57 31.57
N ARG A 38 -8.87 42.26 31.47
CA ARG A 38 -9.31 42.84 30.19
C ARG A 38 -8.33 43.90 29.69
N ASP A 39 -7.86 44.78 30.58
CA ASP A 39 -6.87 45.82 30.24
C ASP A 39 -5.53 45.21 29.86
N LEU A 40 -5.10 44.14 30.56
CA LEU A 40 -3.90 43.39 30.22
C LEU A 40 -4.00 42.73 28.83
N LEU A 41 -5.10 42.02 28.57
CA LEU A 41 -5.34 41.39 27.28
C LEU A 41 -5.34 42.45 26.17
N ALA A 42 -6.07 43.55 26.33
CA ALA A 42 -6.10 44.65 25.36
C ALA A 42 -4.72 45.28 25.13
N GLY A 43 -3.96 45.53 26.21
CA GLY A 43 -2.60 46.07 26.15
C GLY A 43 -1.61 45.15 25.43
N LEU A 44 -1.75 43.83 25.59
CA LEU A 44 -0.98 42.84 24.82
C LEU A 44 -1.47 42.75 23.37
N SER A 45 -2.77 42.86 23.11
CA SER A 45 -3.33 42.78 21.76
C SER A 45 -2.91 43.94 20.86
N ALA A 46 -2.73 45.13 21.44
CA ALA A 46 -2.29 46.33 20.74
C ALA A 46 -0.81 46.26 20.27
N ARG A 47 -0.07 45.23 20.68
CA ARG A 47 1.35 45.03 20.37
C ARG A 47 1.55 44.06 19.19
N GLY A 48 2.70 43.41 19.16
CA GLY A 48 3.12 42.51 18.10
C GLY A 48 2.47 41.12 18.14
N ARG A 49 2.86 40.30 17.18
CA ARG A 49 2.34 38.94 16.99
C ARG A 49 2.56 38.03 18.21
N TYR A 50 3.70 38.17 18.87
CA TYR A 50 4.05 37.38 20.05
C TYR A 50 3.11 37.72 21.22
N GLU A 51 2.89 39.01 21.49
CA GLU A 51 2.02 39.48 22.57
C GLU A 51 0.56 39.11 22.31
N ARG A 52 0.08 39.22 21.07
CA ARG A 52 -1.27 38.75 20.70
C ARG A 52 -1.47 37.26 20.98
N ARG A 53 -0.44 36.44 20.75
CA ARG A 53 -0.47 35.00 21.02
C ARG A 53 -0.43 34.70 22.52
N ILE A 54 0.32 35.47 23.31
CA ILE A 54 0.28 35.39 24.77
C ILE A 54 -1.11 35.78 25.29
N ALA A 55 -1.67 36.89 24.82
CA ALA A 55 -3.00 37.33 25.20
C ALA A 55 -4.04 36.25 24.92
N LEU A 56 -4.00 35.63 23.74
CA LEU A 56 -4.87 34.49 23.42
C LEU A 56 -4.66 33.29 24.37
N HIS A 57 -3.42 32.94 24.70
CA HIS A 57 -3.14 31.85 25.65
C HIS A 57 -3.67 32.16 27.06
N MET A 58 -3.48 33.39 27.54
CA MET A 58 -4.00 33.87 28.82
C MET A 58 -5.53 33.88 28.83
N ALA A 59 -6.17 34.44 27.80
CA ALA A 59 -7.62 34.43 27.64
C ALA A 59 -8.18 33.00 27.64
N MET A 60 -7.52 32.05 26.96
CA MET A 60 -7.90 30.64 26.99
C MET A 60 -7.74 30.00 28.38
N ALA A 61 -6.71 30.37 29.14
CA ALA A 61 -6.48 29.87 30.49
C ALA A 61 -7.51 30.42 31.49
N ALA A 62 -7.88 31.70 31.35
CA ALA A 62 -8.90 32.40 32.15
C ALA A 62 -10.34 32.12 31.69
N ARG A 63 -10.52 31.50 30.52
CA ARG A 63 -11.81 31.30 29.83
C ARG A 63 -12.54 32.61 29.51
N ASP A 64 -11.80 33.65 29.13
CA ASP A 64 -12.36 34.90 28.62
C ASP A 64 -12.93 34.68 27.20
N LEU A 65 -14.21 34.27 27.14
CA LEU A 65 -14.89 33.98 25.87
C LEU A 65 -15.02 35.22 24.99
N PRO A 66 -15.41 36.42 25.48
CA PRO A 66 -15.50 37.61 24.64
C PRO A 66 -14.21 37.91 23.87
N TYR A 67 -13.06 37.82 24.53
CA TYR A 67 -11.76 38.01 23.87
C TYR A 67 -11.52 36.94 22.80
N ILE A 68 -11.75 35.66 23.13
CA ILE A 68 -11.53 34.54 22.20
C ILE A 68 -12.44 34.65 20.97
N GLU A 69 -13.70 34.99 21.17
CA GLU A 69 -14.68 35.18 20.11
C GLU A 69 -14.30 36.38 19.21
N GLY A 70 -13.84 37.48 19.82
CA GLY A 70 -13.27 38.61 19.08
C GLY A 70 -12.06 38.22 18.24
N VAL A 71 -11.17 37.36 18.75
CA VAL A 71 -10.03 36.83 17.97
C VAL A 71 -10.49 35.96 16.80
N LEU A 72 -11.50 35.12 16.98
CA LEU A 72 -12.03 34.25 15.91
C LEU A 72 -12.67 35.05 14.77
N ALA A 73 -13.24 36.22 15.08
CA ALA A 73 -13.80 37.16 14.09
C ALA A 73 -12.79 38.23 13.61
N GLY A 74 -11.65 38.41 14.27
CA GLY A 74 -10.68 39.48 13.97
C GLY A 74 -9.86 39.26 12.69
N PRO A 75 -9.13 40.25 12.15
CA PRO A 75 -8.49 40.16 10.84
C PRO A 75 -7.21 39.29 10.77
N ASP A 76 -6.63 38.89 11.91
CA ASP A 76 -5.37 38.13 11.97
C ASP A 76 -5.63 36.62 11.76
N MET A 77 -5.47 36.15 10.52
CA MET A 77 -5.74 34.75 10.14
C MET A 77 -4.86 33.72 10.86
N VAL A 78 -3.62 34.11 11.22
CA VAL A 78 -2.70 33.25 11.97
C VAL A 78 -3.17 33.10 13.41
N LEU A 79 -3.63 34.20 14.01
CA LEU A 79 -4.19 34.19 15.36
C LEU A 79 -5.52 33.44 15.42
N ARG A 80 -6.40 33.59 14.42
CA ARG A 80 -7.62 32.76 14.26
C ARG A 80 -7.29 31.27 14.26
N ARG A 81 -6.26 30.86 13.50
CA ARG A 81 -5.81 29.47 13.45
C ARG A 81 -5.38 28.96 14.83
N ALA A 82 -4.66 29.77 15.59
CA ALA A 82 -4.26 29.43 16.95
C ALA A 82 -5.48 29.31 17.89
N ALA A 83 -6.48 30.18 17.73
CA ALA A 83 -7.71 30.20 18.52
C ALA A 83 -8.63 28.99 18.25
N LEU A 84 -8.43 28.22 17.17
CA LEU A 84 -9.17 26.98 16.92
C LEU A 84 -9.05 25.96 18.05
N ARG A 85 -7.98 26.00 18.85
CA ARG A 85 -7.87 25.15 20.04
C ARG A 85 -9.01 25.46 21.04
N ALA A 86 -9.41 26.72 21.18
CA ALA A 86 -10.51 27.13 22.06
C ALA A 86 -11.86 26.57 21.59
N VAL A 87 -12.14 26.57 20.29
CA VAL A 87 -13.37 25.95 19.72
C VAL A 87 -13.51 24.48 20.12
N ARG A 88 -12.38 23.78 20.28
CA ARG A 88 -12.34 22.37 20.71
C ARG A 88 -12.46 22.19 22.23
N THR A 89 -11.93 23.11 23.03
CA THR A 89 -11.74 22.89 24.48
C THR A 89 -12.59 23.77 25.38
N LEU A 90 -13.27 24.79 24.83
CA LEU A 90 -14.03 25.79 25.57
C LEU A 90 -15.44 25.97 24.94
N PRO A 91 -16.42 26.48 25.72
CA PRO A 91 -17.80 26.69 25.26
C PRO A 91 -17.95 27.97 24.40
N VAL A 92 -17.11 28.12 23.38
CA VAL A 92 -17.23 29.19 22.36
C VAL A 92 -18.57 29.05 21.65
N SER A 93 -19.28 30.15 21.41
CA SER A 93 -20.56 30.12 20.70
C SER A 93 -20.41 29.61 19.26
N ASP A 94 -21.47 29.00 18.73
CA ASP A 94 -21.46 28.52 17.34
C ASP A 94 -21.41 29.69 16.33
N HIS A 95 -21.93 30.86 16.70
CA HIS A 95 -21.83 32.08 15.90
C HIS A 95 -20.38 32.55 15.77
N ALA A 96 -19.65 32.68 16.88
CA ALA A 96 -18.24 33.08 16.86
C ALA A 96 -17.35 32.03 16.19
N ALA A 97 -17.65 30.73 16.35
CA ALA A 97 -16.95 29.69 15.63
C ALA A 97 -17.17 29.78 14.11
N ALA A 98 -18.39 30.11 13.65
CA ALA A 98 -18.70 30.27 12.23
C ALA A 98 -17.93 31.43 11.58
N ALA A 99 -17.74 32.55 12.31
CA ALA A 99 -17.01 33.73 11.85
C ALA A 99 -15.56 33.44 11.41
N VAL A 100 -14.99 32.31 11.84
CA VAL A 100 -13.68 31.84 11.36
C VAL A 100 -13.61 31.75 9.84
N LEU A 101 -14.72 31.40 9.17
CA LEU A 101 -14.79 31.20 7.72
C LEU A 101 -14.80 32.51 6.92
N ASP A 102 -15.01 33.65 7.57
CA ASP A 102 -15.06 34.96 6.91
C ASP A 102 -13.69 35.30 6.33
N ASP A 103 -13.63 35.42 5.00
CA ASP A 103 -12.40 35.61 4.23
C ASP A 103 -11.25 34.63 4.57
N ALA A 104 -11.60 33.43 5.03
CA ALA A 104 -10.62 32.48 5.50
C ALA A 104 -9.78 31.86 4.36
N PRO A 105 -8.44 31.86 4.47
CA PRO A 105 -7.56 31.15 3.54
C PRO A 105 -7.82 29.63 3.58
N ALA A 106 -7.46 28.93 2.49
CA ALA A 106 -7.79 27.51 2.33
C ALA A 106 -7.23 26.62 3.45
N ASP A 107 -6.03 26.92 3.95
CA ASP A 107 -5.44 26.18 5.07
C ASP A 107 -6.20 26.40 6.39
N LEU A 108 -6.70 27.62 6.66
CA LEU A 108 -7.52 27.92 7.85
C LEU A 108 -8.86 27.17 7.79
N ARG A 109 -9.56 27.18 6.64
CA ARG A 109 -10.81 26.44 6.46
C ARG A 109 -10.64 24.95 6.73
N ARG A 110 -9.60 24.33 6.15
CA ARG A 110 -9.31 22.89 6.36
C ARG A 110 -8.95 22.57 7.81
N ALA A 111 -8.27 23.46 8.51
CA ALA A 111 -8.03 23.31 9.95
C ALA A 111 -9.31 23.46 10.77
N PHE A 112 -10.19 24.38 10.40
CA PHE A 112 -11.49 24.56 11.04
C PHE A 112 -12.39 23.34 10.87
N TYR A 113 -12.54 22.77 9.67
CA TYR A 113 -13.34 21.55 9.46
C TYR A 113 -12.80 20.37 10.29
N ARG A 114 -11.48 20.20 10.35
CA ARG A 114 -10.84 19.21 11.23
C ARG A 114 -11.16 19.49 12.70
N THR A 115 -11.15 20.75 13.10
CA THR A 115 -11.48 21.18 14.47
C THR A 115 -12.93 20.84 14.83
N LEU A 116 -13.90 21.18 13.98
CA LEU A 116 -15.31 20.83 14.16
C LEU A 116 -15.50 19.31 14.32
N ARG A 117 -14.83 18.53 13.46
CA ARG A 117 -14.83 17.07 13.54
C ARG A 117 -14.30 16.59 14.88
N HIS A 118 -13.16 17.10 15.35
CA HIS A 118 -12.56 16.67 16.62
C HIS A 118 -13.35 17.16 17.84
N ALA A 119 -13.97 18.34 17.76
CA ALA A 119 -14.80 18.95 18.79
C ALA A 119 -16.22 18.35 18.87
N ARG A 120 -16.63 17.50 17.91
CA ARG A 120 -17.98 16.93 17.80
C ARG A 120 -19.10 17.98 17.65
N ARG A 121 -18.82 19.10 17.01
CA ARG A 121 -19.81 20.16 16.74
C ARG A 121 -20.60 19.88 15.45
N SER A 122 -21.29 18.75 15.40
CA SER A 122 -21.99 18.30 14.18
C SER A 122 -23.16 19.19 13.79
N GLY A 123 -23.91 19.75 14.75
CA GLY A 123 -25.00 20.69 14.46
C GLY A 123 -24.50 21.97 13.77
N LEU A 124 -23.36 22.52 14.19
CA LEU A 124 -22.73 23.65 13.50
C LEU A 124 -22.25 23.25 12.10
N ALA A 125 -21.60 22.09 11.97
CA ALA A 125 -21.15 21.60 10.67
C ALA A 125 -22.31 21.42 9.68
N ASP A 126 -23.44 20.88 10.12
CA ASP A 126 -24.66 20.71 9.32
C ASP A 126 -25.22 22.06 8.84
N ARG A 127 -25.24 23.08 9.71
CA ARG A 127 -25.70 24.44 9.35
C ARG A 127 -24.76 25.15 8.37
N LEU A 128 -23.45 24.94 8.48
CA LEU A 128 -22.46 25.58 7.60
C LEU A 128 -22.36 24.93 6.22
N LEU A 129 -22.72 23.65 6.09
CA LEU A 129 -22.50 22.89 4.87
C LEU A 129 -23.16 23.50 3.62
N PRO A 130 -24.45 23.94 3.65
CA PRO A 130 -25.08 24.56 2.48
C PRO A 130 -24.34 25.82 1.99
N ASP A 131 -23.93 26.71 2.89
CA ASP A 131 -23.22 27.93 2.53
C ASP A 131 -21.80 27.64 2.00
N VAL A 132 -21.08 26.71 2.65
CA VAL A 132 -19.77 26.24 2.16
C VAL A 132 -19.89 25.65 0.76
N ARG A 133 -20.94 24.84 0.51
CA ARG A 133 -21.20 24.26 -0.80
C ARG A 133 -21.48 25.34 -1.85
N ALA A 134 -22.35 26.30 -1.53
CA ALA A 134 -22.73 27.38 -2.45
C ALA A 134 -21.53 28.31 -2.79
N ARG A 135 -20.78 28.75 -1.77
CA ARG A 135 -19.69 29.72 -1.98
C ARG A 135 -18.40 29.09 -2.50
N ARG A 136 -18.13 27.83 -2.15
CA ARG A 136 -16.80 27.20 -2.35
C ARG A 136 -16.84 25.92 -3.18
N GLY A 137 -18.02 25.35 -3.43
CA GLY A 137 -18.23 24.16 -4.26
C GLY A 137 -18.13 22.83 -3.50
N ASP A 138 -18.41 21.75 -4.24
CA ASP A 138 -18.64 20.42 -3.68
C ASP A 138 -17.42 19.80 -2.98
N ARG A 139 -16.19 20.16 -3.37
CA ARG A 139 -14.97 19.66 -2.70
C ARG A 139 -14.80 20.17 -1.28
N GLU A 140 -15.13 21.42 -1.04
CA GLU A 140 -15.06 22.02 0.30
C GLU A 140 -16.20 21.48 1.17
N ALA A 141 -17.41 21.34 0.62
CA ALA A 141 -18.53 20.68 1.29
C ALA A 141 -18.20 19.23 1.66
N ALA A 142 -17.61 18.47 0.73
CA ALA A 142 -17.19 17.08 0.96
C ALA A 142 -16.08 16.95 2.01
N ALA A 143 -15.21 17.96 2.15
CA ALA A 143 -14.20 18.00 3.21
C ALA A 143 -14.80 18.26 4.60
N LEU A 144 -15.95 18.95 4.67
CA LEU A 144 -16.70 19.21 5.91
C LEU A 144 -17.58 18.01 6.32
N LEU A 145 -18.05 17.18 5.38
CA LEU A 145 -18.93 16.02 5.65
C LEU A 145 -18.53 15.16 6.86
N PRO A 146 -17.24 14.80 7.10
CA PRO A 146 -16.88 13.99 8.26
C PRO A 146 -17.14 14.65 9.63
N ALA A 147 -17.41 15.97 9.67
CA ALA A 147 -17.80 16.69 10.87
C ALA A 147 -19.31 16.74 11.10
N CYS A 148 -20.12 16.50 10.07
CA CYS A 148 -21.58 16.52 10.08
C CYS A 148 -22.20 15.35 10.87
N THR A 149 -23.52 15.38 11.07
CA THR A 149 -24.28 14.26 11.63
C THR A 149 -24.37 13.09 10.64
N GLY A 150 -24.64 11.88 11.14
CA GLY A 150 -24.79 10.69 10.30
C GLY A 150 -25.96 10.80 9.32
N GLU A 151 -27.06 11.45 9.73
CA GLU A 151 -28.24 11.72 8.89
C GLU A 151 -27.91 12.65 7.72
N THR A 152 -27.26 13.79 8.00
CA THR A 152 -26.81 14.72 6.96
C THR A 152 -25.85 14.04 5.99
N VAL A 153 -24.93 13.20 6.49
CA VAL A 153 -24.02 12.44 5.63
C VAL A 153 -24.76 11.42 4.78
N ALA A 154 -25.69 10.63 5.33
CA ALA A 154 -26.47 9.67 4.56
C ALA A 154 -27.25 10.34 3.42
N ARG A 155 -27.85 11.51 3.70
CA ARG A 155 -28.60 12.29 2.72
C ARG A 155 -27.73 12.90 1.62
N LEU A 156 -26.56 13.45 1.96
CA LEU A 156 -25.75 14.25 1.02
C LEU A 156 -24.59 13.49 0.37
N LEU A 157 -24.14 12.37 0.95
CA LEU A 157 -23.05 11.58 0.41
C LEU A 157 -23.30 11.12 -1.04
N PRO A 158 -24.49 10.64 -1.46
CA PRO A 158 -24.73 10.26 -2.85
C PRO A 158 -24.43 11.39 -3.85
N GLY A 159 -24.78 12.63 -3.51
CA GLY A 159 -24.51 13.81 -4.33
C GLY A 159 -23.05 14.28 -4.28
N LEU A 160 -22.37 14.10 -3.14
CA LEU A 160 -21.01 14.62 -2.90
C LEU A 160 -19.89 13.58 -3.02
N ALA A 161 -20.20 12.30 -3.18
CA ALA A 161 -19.23 11.20 -3.21
C ALA A 161 -18.11 11.41 -4.24
N HIS A 162 -18.42 12.07 -5.36
CA HIS A 162 -17.46 12.40 -6.40
C HIS A 162 -16.33 13.34 -5.92
N ALA A 163 -16.61 14.17 -4.92
CA ALA A 163 -15.71 15.19 -4.38
C ALA A 163 -15.01 14.77 -3.06
N VAL A 164 -15.39 13.63 -2.46
CA VAL A 164 -14.80 13.15 -1.22
C VAL A 164 -13.36 12.67 -1.44
N THR A 165 -12.42 13.28 -0.72
CA THR A 165 -11.01 12.85 -0.66
C THR A 165 -10.67 12.17 0.67
N ALA A 166 -11.38 12.51 1.75
CA ALA A 166 -11.11 12.04 3.10
C ALA A 166 -11.92 10.78 3.48
N TRP A 167 -11.99 9.78 2.60
CA TRP A 167 -12.76 8.54 2.80
C TRP A 167 -12.45 7.82 4.12
N ARG A 168 -11.18 7.83 4.55
CA ARG A 168 -10.78 7.30 5.86
C ARG A 168 -11.49 7.98 7.02
N ALA A 169 -11.55 9.32 7.00
CA ALA A 169 -12.18 10.10 8.05
C ALA A 169 -13.70 9.94 8.06
N LEU A 170 -14.30 9.86 6.86
CA LEU A 170 -15.73 9.62 6.71
C LEU A 170 -16.12 8.25 7.30
N ALA A 171 -15.43 7.19 6.91
CA ALA A 171 -15.68 5.84 7.43
C ALA A 171 -15.40 5.70 8.94
N GLU A 172 -14.43 6.44 9.49
CA GLU A 172 -14.12 6.42 10.93
C GLU A 172 -15.20 7.10 11.78
N ARG A 173 -15.93 8.08 11.22
CA ARG A 173 -17.00 8.81 11.93
C ARG A 173 -18.39 8.25 11.65
N HIS A 174 -18.62 7.83 10.41
CA HIS A 174 -19.93 7.45 9.88
C HIS A 174 -19.87 6.09 9.14
N PRO A 175 -19.50 5.00 9.83
CA PRO A 175 -19.35 3.67 9.20
C PRO A 175 -20.65 3.18 8.54
N GLY A 176 -21.82 3.44 9.14
CA GLY A 176 -23.11 3.05 8.58
C GLY A 176 -23.44 3.74 7.26
N ALA A 177 -23.33 5.07 7.18
CA ALA A 177 -23.56 5.81 5.93
C ALA A 177 -22.55 5.43 4.84
N PHE A 178 -21.29 5.17 5.22
CA PHE A 178 -20.27 4.67 4.30
C PHE A 178 -20.61 3.26 3.77
N LEU A 179 -21.07 2.35 4.63
CA LEU A 179 -21.47 1.00 4.25
C LEU A 179 -22.71 1.00 3.36
N ALA A 180 -23.74 1.80 3.68
CA ALA A 180 -24.93 1.95 2.84
C ALA A 180 -24.56 2.43 1.42
N HIS A 181 -23.73 3.47 1.33
CA HIS A 181 -23.21 3.94 0.05
C HIS A 181 -22.34 2.89 -0.68
N ALA A 182 -21.60 2.07 0.08
CA ALA A 182 -20.83 0.97 -0.47
C ALA A 182 -21.70 -0.10 -1.13
N HIS A 183 -22.83 -0.46 -0.52
CA HIS A 183 -23.75 -1.45 -1.09
C HIS A 183 -24.29 -0.99 -2.46
N GLU A 184 -24.64 0.28 -2.61
CA GLU A 184 -25.10 0.84 -3.88
C GLU A 184 -24.03 0.81 -4.99
N HIS A 185 -22.74 0.86 -4.62
CA HIS A 185 -21.63 1.06 -5.56
C HIS A 185 -20.65 -0.14 -5.64
N ALA A 186 -20.98 -1.26 -4.99
CA ALA A 186 -20.11 -2.44 -4.88
C ALA A 186 -19.68 -3.01 -6.24
N ARG A 187 -20.45 -2.76 -7.30
CA ARG A 187 -20.16 -3.22 -8.68
C ARG A 187 -19.23 -2.27 -9.45
N VAL A 188 -18.92 -1.07 -8.91
CA VAL A 188 -18.16 -0.02 -9.60
C VAL A 188 -16.67 -0.08 -9.21
N TRP A 189 -15.80 -0.48 -10.13
CA TRP A 189 -14.34 -0.58 -9.88
C TRP A 189 -13.70 0.71 -9.35
N SER A 190 -14.03 1.84 -9.98
CA SER A 190 -13.45 3.15 -9.62
C SER A 190 -13.82 3.60 -8.21
N TRP A 191 -14.94 3.09 -7.67
CA TRP A 191 -15.34 3.33 -6.28
C TRP A 191 -14.40 2.61 -5.31
N TRP A 192 -14.12 1.31 -5.52
CA TRP A 192 -13.21 0.53 -4.67
C TRP A 192 -11.82 1.15 -4.55
N GLN A 193 -11.28 1.67 -5.66
CA GLN A 193 -9.97 2.33 -5.67
C GLN A 193 -9.94 3.59 -4.79
N ARG A 194 -10.98 4.43 -4.87
CA ARG A 194 -11.06 5.68 -4.09
C ARG A 194 -11.33 5.43 -2.61
N CYS A 195 -12.20 4.47 -2.32
CA CYS A 195 -12.68 4.18 -0.97
C CYS A 195 -11.77 3.24 -0.16
N ARG A 196 -10.65 2.76 -0.74
CA ARG A 196 -9.70 1.84 -0.09
C ARG A 196 -9.30 2.25 1.33
N PRO A 197 -8.95 3.52 1.63
CA PRO A 197 -8.66 3.94 3.00
C PRO A 197 -9.86 3.83 3.96
N GLY A 198 -11.08 4.01 3.46
CA GLY A 198 -12.32 3.83 4.23
C GLY A 198 -12.64 2.35 4.51
N LEU A 199 -12.43 1.47 3.53
CA LEU A 199 -12.62 0.02 3.69
C LEU A 199 -11.69 -0.57 4.77
N LEU A 200 -10.46 -0.06 4.89
CA LEU A 200 -9.54 -0.42 5.97
C LEU A 200 -10.05 -0.03 7.37
N VAL A 201 -10.81 1.06 7.45
CA VAL A 201 -11.46 1.49 8.70
C VAL A 201 -12.68 0.62 8.98
N LEU A 202 -13.50 0.38 7.96
CA LEU A 202 -14.69 -0.46 8.06
C LEU A 202 -14.32 -1.86 8.56
N ALA A 203 -13.24 -2.48 8.06
CA ALA A 203 -12.76 -3.77 8.55
C ALA A 203 -12.42 -3.81 10.07
N ARG A 204 -12.09 -2.65 10.67
CA ARG A 204 -11.83 -2.56 12.11
C ARG A 204 -13.08 -2.21 12.92
N ARG A 205 -14.01 -1.44 12.34
CA ARG A 205 -15.19 -0.88 13.02
C ARG A 205 -16.44 -1.74 12.85
N ASP A 206 -16.62 -2.30 11.65
CA ASP A 206 -17.72 -3.17 11.27
C ASP A 206 -17.23 -4.23 10.24
N PRO A 207 -16.51 -5.26 10.72
CA PRO A 207 -16.04 -6.34 9.85
C PRO A 207 -17.18 -7.22 9.33
N ALA A 208 -18.35 -7.24 9.98
CA ALA A 208 -19.50 -8.02 9.55
C ALA A 208 -20.18 -7.40 8.33
N GLY A 209 -20.41 -6.09 8.35
CA GLY A 209 -20.92 -5.35 7.19
C GLY A 209 -19.96 -5.39 6.00
N LEU A 210 -18.64 -5.31 6.25
CA LEU A 210 -17.66 -5.51 5.18
C LEU A 210 -17.71 -6.93 4.61
N LEU A 211 -17.88 -7.96 5.44
CA LEU A 211 -17.99 -9.34 4.97
C LEU A 211 -19.25 -9.52 4.09
N GLU A 212 -20.39 -8.96 4.51
CA GLU A 212 -21.63 -8.98 3.73
C GLU A 212 -21.47 -8.26 2.39
N LEU A 213 -20.85 -7.07 2.38
CA LEU A 213 -20.54 -6.32 1.16
C LEU A 213 -19.69 -7.16 0.17
N LEU A 214 -18.74 -7.94 0.69
CA LEU A 214 -17.89 -8.81 -0.12
C LEU A 214 -18.62 -10.05 -0.68
N GLU A 215 -19.72 -10.46 -0.04
CA GLU A 215 -20.51 -11.63 -0.45
C GLU A 215 -21.55 -11.30 -1.53
N ARG A 216 -22.17 -10.12 -1.48
CA ARG A 216 -23.46 -9.84 -2.12
C ARG A 216 -23.43 -9.65 -3.66
N ASP A 217 -22.32 -9.24 -4.29
CA ASP A 217 -22.43 -8.63 -5.64
C ASP A 217 -21.24 -8.74 -6.63
N GLY A 218 -20.53 -9.87 -6.74
CA GLY A 218 -19.43 -9.94 -7.74
C GLY A 218 -18.23 -9.03 -7.42
N ALA A 219 -18.21 -8.48 -6.20
CA ALA A 219 -17.07 -7.84 -5.53
C ALA A 219 -15.73 -8.64 -5.51
N PRO A 220 -15.67 -9.99 -5.70
CA PRO A 220 -14.40 -10.72 -5.61
C PRO A 220 -13.31 -10.21 -6.56
N ARG A 221 -13.64 -9.64 -7.74
CA ARG A 221 -12.62 -9.09 -8.65
C ARG A 221 -11.87 -7.92 -8.00
N TYR A 222 -12.59 -7.08 -7.26
CA TYR A 222 -12.08 -5.83 -6.70
C TYR A 222 -11.47 -6.01 -5.30
N ALA A 223 -12.00 -6.98 -4.56
CA ALA A 223 -11.52 -7.34 -3.24
C ALA A 223 -10.10 -7.95 -3.24
N THR A 224 -9.62 -8.46 -4.38
CA THR A 224 -8.23 -8.94 -4.53
C THR A 224 -7.17 -7.87 -4.19
N TYR A 225 -7.53 -6.59 -4.25
CA TYR A 225 -6.63 -5.47 -3.94
C TYR A 225 -6.73 -5.00 -2.48
N LEU A 226 -7.57 -5.64 -1.67
CA LEU A 226 -7.65 -5.36 -0.25
C LEU A 226 -6.37 -5.84 0.47
N PRO A 227 -5.86 -5.07 1.45
CA PRO A 227 -4.71 -5.48 2.23
C PRO A 227 -4.94 -6.81 2.96
N ARG A 228 -3.94 -7.71 2.94
CA ARG A 228 -3.98 -8.99 3.66
C ARG A 228 -4.22 -8.83 5.16
N THR A 229 -3.88 -7.67 5.71
CA THR A 229 -4.09 -7.31 7.12
C THR A 229 -5.56 -7.29 7.54
N LEU A 230 -6.51 -7.31 6.58
CA LEU A 230 -7.94 -7.41 6.87
C LEU A 230 -8.40 -8.83 7.21
N GLY A 231 -7.66 -9.85 6.77
CA GLY A 231 -8.02 -11.26 6.94
C GLY A 231 -8.41 -11.60 8.38
N PRO A 232 -7.54 -11.36 9.38
CA PRO A 232 -7.84 -11.71 10.76
C PRO A 232 -9.13 -11.09 11.33
N ALA A 233 -9.54 -9.92 10.84
CA ALA A 233 -10.78 -9.27 11.29
C ALA A 233 -12.01 -9.97 10.70
N LEU A 234 -11.97 -10.35 9.41
CA LEU A 234 -13.06 -11.07 8.74
C LEU A 234 -13.20 -12.50 9.28
N TYR A 235 -12.07 -13.22 9.45
CA TYR A 235 -12.06 -14.58 10.00
C TYR A 235 -12.55 -14.65 11.46
N ARG A 236 -12.48 -13.53 12.21
CA ARG A 236 -13.07 -13.42 13.55
C ARG A 236 -14.59 -13.28 13.55
N VAL A 237 -15.18 -12.76 12.47
CA VAL A 237 -16.64 -12.67 12.32
C VAL A 237 -17.22 -14.04 11.98
N ASP A 238 -16.78 -14.60 10.85
CA ASP A 238 -17.20 -15.93 10.41
C ASP A 238 -16.09 -16.55 9.55
N PRO A 239 -15.42 -17.61 10.04
CA PRO A 239 -14.30 -18.21 9.34
C PRO A 239 -14.70 -18.92 8.05
N VAL A 240 -15.92 -19.44 7.93
CA VAL A 240 -16.40 -20.15 6.73
C VAL A 240 -16.74 -19.14 5.64
N ARG A 241 -17.51 -18.11 5.98
CA ARG A 241 -17.87 -17.01 5.07
C ARG A 241 -16.62 -16.26 4.60
N ALA A 242 -15.72 -15.89 5.52
CA ALA A 242 -14.46 -15.23 5.19
C ALA A 242 -13.55 -16.12 4.31
N ALA A 243 -13.53 -17.43 4.57
CA ALA A 243 -12.79 -18.38 3.74
C ALA A 243 -13.37 -18.50 2.33
N ARG A 244 -14.69 -18.53 2.16
CA ARG A 244 -15.34 -18.54 0.84
C ARG A 244 -15.03 -17.28 0.05
N VAL A 245 -15.14 -16.12 0.68
CA VAL A 245 -14.78 -14.81 0.10
C VAL A 245 -13.31 -14.81 -0.31
N THR A 246 -12.41 -15.24 0.57
CA THR A 246 -10.96 -15.33 0.30
C THR A 246 -10.64 -16.34 -0.80
N ARG A 247 -11.30 -17.52 -0.81
CA ARG A 247 -11.17 -18.55 -1.84
C ARG A 247 -11.59 -18.03 -3.22
N ARG A 248 -12.71 -17.28 -3.30
CA ARG A 248 -13.17 -16.60 -4.53
C ARG A 248 -12.14 -15.58 -5.03
N MET A 249 -11.53 -14.80 -4.14
CA MET A 249 -10.45 -13.86 -4.52
C MET A 249 -9.17 -14.59 -5.00
N ARG A 250 -8.85 -15.73 -4.40
CA ARG A 250 -7.60 -16.48 -4.61
C ARG A 250 -7.50 -17.19 -5.95
N ARG A 251 -8.63 -17.62 -6.55
CA ARG A 251 -8.67 -18.28 -7.88
C ARG A 251 -8.01 -17.45 -9.00
N ARG A 252 -7.87 -16.13 -8.81
CA ARG A 252 -7.22 -15.21 -9.78
C ARG A 252 -5.73 -14.93 -9.50
N ARG A 253 -5.18 -15.25 -8.31
CA ARG A 253 -3.78 -14.92 -7.91
C ARG A 253 -2.87 -16.12 -7.63
N GLY A 254 -3.40 -17.35 -7.67
CA GLY A 254 -2.58 -18.57 -7.74
C GLY A 254 -1.85 -19.00 -6.46
N ARG A 255 -1.94 -18.28 -5.32
CA ARG A 255 -1.33 -18.74 -4.05
C ARG A 255 -2.20 -18.46 -2.80
N PRO A 256 -2.21 -19.38 -1.81
CA PRO A 256 -2.74 -19.10 -0.47
C PRO A 256 -2.01 -17.98 0.26
N ALA A 257 -2.68 -17.23 1.13
CA ALA A 257 -2.00 -16.49 2.18
C ALA A 257 -1.75 -17.41 3.37
N TRP A 258 -0.50 -17.49 3.83
CA TRP A 258 -0.11 -18.27 5.01
C TRP A 258 -0.99 -17.99 6.23
N GLY A 259 -1.43 -16.73 6.42
CA GLY A 259 -2.32 -16.33 7.53
C GLY A 259 -3.76 -16.87 7.46
N ASP A 260 -4.25 -17.30 6.28
CA ASP A 260 -5.60 -17.86 6.14
C ASP A 260 -5.69 -19.23 6.83
N PHE A 261 -4.62 -20.02 6.74
CA PHE A 261 -4.59 -21.40 7.23
C PHE A 261 -4.59 -21.48 8.76
N ALA A 262 -4.05 -20.47 9.45
CA ALA A 262 -4.14 -20.37 10.91
C ALA A 262 -5.59 -20.28 11.43
N HIS A 263 -6.50 -19.71 10.63
CA HIS A 263 -7.92 -19.62 10.96
C HIS A 263 -8.70 -20.85 10.47
N LEU A 264 -8.41 -21.31 9.24
CA LEU A 264 -9.05 -22.49 8.65
C LEU A 264 -8.78 -23.77 9.42
N SER A 265 -7.58 -23.93 9.98
CA SER A 265 -7.19 -25.15 10.71
C SER A 265 -8.03 -25.43 11.95
N ARG A 266 -8.79 -24.44 12.43
CA ARG A 266 -9.72 -24.55 13.56
C ARG A 266 -11.11 -25.06 13.15
N LEU A 267 -11.42 -25.12 11.86
CA LEU A 267 -12.70 -25.62 11.38
C LEU A 267 -12.84 -27.14 11.60
N PRO A 268 -14.05 -27.65 11.85
CA PRO A 268 -14.34 -29.09 11.80
C PRO A 268 -13.99 -29.69 10.44
N ALA A 269 -13.58 -30.96 10.43
CA ALA A 269 -13.14 -31.68 9.22
C ALA A 269 -14.06 -31.56 7.99
N PRO A 270 -15.39 -31.74 8.12
CA PRO A 270 -16.30 -31.63 6.98
C PRO A 270 -16.26 -30.25 6.30
N ARG A 271 -16.08 -29.19 7.10
CA ARG A 271 -15.97 -27.81 6.61
C ARG A 271 -14.57 -27.50 6.09
N LEU A 272 -13.52 -28.06 6.70
CA LEU A 272 -12.14 -27.89 6.24
C LEU A 272 -11.90 -28.53 4.87
N ARG A 273 -12.57 -29.65 4.55
CA ARG A 273 -12.50 -30.33 3.24
C ARG A 273 -12.84 -29.39 2.07
N GLU A 274 -13.74 -28.42 2.27
CA GLU A 274 -14.09 -27.38 1.28
C GLU A 274 -12.89 -26.50 0.90
N PHE A 275 -11.92 -26.33 1.81
CA PHE A 275 -10.83 -25.36 1.68
C PHE A 275 -9.44 -25.99 1.53
N LEU A 276 -9.35 -27.32 1.46
CA LEU A 276 -8.09 -28.01 1.18
C LEU A 276 -7.54 -27.62 -0.20
N PRO A 277 -6.21 -27.50 -0.36
CA PRO A 277 -5.60 -27.14 -1.63
C PRO A 277 -5.83 -28.25 -2.67
N ASP A 278 -6.11 -27.85 -3.91
CA ASP A 278 -6.27 -28.79 -5.03
C ASP A 278 -4.93 -29.45 -5.44
N ASP A 279 -3.81 -28.78 -5.18
CA ASP A 279 -2.46 -29.31 -5.44
C ASP A 279 -1.83 -29.82 -4.12
N PRO A 280 -1.49 -31.12 -4.02
CA PRO A 280 -0.90 -31.73 -2.82
C PRO A 280 0.37 -31.06 -2.32
N TYR A 281 1.13 -30.39 -3.20
CA TYR A 281 2.35 -29.66 -2.83
C TYR A 281 2.11 -28.62 -1.71
N TRP A 282 0.93 -28.01 -1.69
CA TRP A 282 0.58 -26.97 -0.72
C TRP A 282 0.01 -27.52 0.59
N LEU A 283 -0.18 -28.84 0.73
CA LEU A 283 -0.78 -29.44 1.92
C LEU A 283 0.07 -29.20 3.18
N LYS A 284 1.40 -29.07 3.03
CA LYS A 284 2.32 -28.77 4.14
C LYS A 284 1.95 -27.47 4.87
N GLU A 285 1.47 -26.47 4.13
CA GLU A 285 1.10 -25.16 4.67
C GLU A 285 -0.16 -25.26 5.53
N VAL A 286 -1.07 -26.17 5.17
CA VAL A 286 -2.27 -26.46 5.97
C VAL A 286 -1.88 -27.22 7.22
N LEU A 287 -1.15 -28.34 7.08
CA LEU A 287 -0.79 -29.22 8.21
C LEU A 287 0.08 -28.53 9.24
N ALA A 288 0.94 -27.58 8.83
CA ALA A 288 1.73 -26.76 9.76
C ALA A 288 0.86 -25.97 10.75
N HIS A 289 -0.37 -25.61 10.37
CA HIS A 289 -1.32 -24.86 11.20
C HIS A 289 -2.38 -25.73 11.87
N VAL A 290 -2.49 -27.01 11.49
CA VAL A 290 -3.41 -27.99 12.11
C VAL A 290 -2.78 -28.56 13.39
N PRO A 291 -3.53 -28.58 14.53
CA PRO A 291 -3.06 -29.21 15.76
C PRO A 291 -2.62 -30.67 15.53
N PRO A 292 -1.52 -31.16 16.14
CA PRO A 292 -0.97 -32.50 15.88
C PRO A 292 -2.00 -33.63 15.92
N GLY A 293 -2.92 -33.63 16.90
CA GLY A 293 -3.95 -34.65 17.05
C GLY A 293 -4.97 -34.75 15.91
N ARG A 294 -5.07 -33.73 15.04
CA ARG A 294 -5.99 -33.70 13.89
C ARG A 294 -5.30 -33.92 12.55
N ARG A 295 -3.97 -34.04 12.52
CA ARG A 295 -3.23 -34.09 11.25
C ARG A 295 -3.49 -35.38 10.46
N ALA A 296 -3.72 -36.51 11.13
CA ALA A 296 -4.13 -37.76 10.47
C ALA A 296 -5.50 -37.63 9.78
N GLU A 297 -6.50 -37.10 10.49
CA GLU A 297 -7.84 -36.82 9.95
C GLU A 297 -7.76 -35.93 8.71
N VAL A 298 -7.02 -34.81 8.79
CA VAL A 298 -6.89 -33.86 7.67
C VAL A 298 -6.11 -34.44 6.50
N PHE A 299 -5.07 -35.23 6.76
CA PHE A 299 -4.33 -35.93 5.72
C PHE A 299 -5.22 -36.96 5.00
N GLY A 300 -6.02 -37.75 5.72
CA GLY A 300 -6.99 -38.67 5.14
C GLY A 300 -8.00 -37.97 4.23
N LEU A 301 -8.59 -36.87 4.69
CA LEU A 301 -9.51 -36.05 3.88
C LEU A 301 -8.86 -35.50 2.61
N ALA A 302 -7.57 -35.15 2.67
CA ALA A 302 -6.83 -34.68 1.50
C ALA A 302 -6.61 -35.84 0.51
N GLN A 303 -6.22 -37.02 0.98
CA GLN A 303 -6.02 -38.20 0.11
C GLN A 303 -7.33 -38.64 -0.55
N GLU A 304 -8.45 -38.63 0.17
CA GLU A 304 -9.78 -38.89 -0.40
C GLU A 304 -10.14 -37.85 -1.47
N ARG A 305 -9.81 -36.57 -1.25
CA ARG A 305 -10.03 -35.50 -2.24
C ARG A 305 -9.16 -35.69 -3.49
N TYR A 306 -7.97 -36.24 -3.34
CA TYR A 306 -7.04 -36.51 -4.46
C TYR A 306 -7.32 -37.83 -5.19
N GLY A 307 -8.28 -38.64 -4.72
CA GLY A 307 -8.58 -39.94 -5.31
C GLY A 307 -7.62 -41.05 -4.92
N GLY A 308 -6.82 -40.87 -3.85
CA GLY A 308 -5.88 -41.88 -3.34
C GLY A 308 -4.49 -41.32 -3.01
N PRO A 309 -3.53 -42.18 -2.64
CA PRO A 309 -2.17 -41.79 -2.33
C PRO A 309 -1.46 -41.12 -3.51
N VAL A 310 -0.88 -39.95 -3.28
CA VAL A 310 -0.13 -39.20 -4.31
C VAL A 310 1.14 -39.97 -4.73
N ALA A 311 1.29 -40.22 -6.02
CA ALA A 311 2.47 -40.89 -6.58
C ALA A 311 3.77 -40.13 -6.31
N GLY A 312 4.87 -40.87 -6.16
CA GLY A 312 6.20 -40.30 -5.94
C GLY A 312 6.46 -39.76 -4.53
N VAL A 313 7.49 -38.93 -4.44
CA VAL A 313 7.99 -38.33 -3.18
C VAL A 313 7.34 -36.97 -2.84
N ARG A 314 6.19 -36.64 -3.44
CA ARG A 314 5.54 -35.31 -3.27
C ARG A 314 5.13 -35.03 -1.83
N ASN A 315 4.81 -36.06 -1.06
CA ASN A 315 4.46 -35.96 0.35
C ASN A 315 5.68 -35.92 1.30
N LEU A 316 6.93 -35.97 0.80
CA LEU A 316 8.14 -35.92 1.62
C LEU A 316 8.15 -34.73 2.62
N PRO A 317 7.76 -33.49 2.23
CA PRO A 317 7.69 -32.37 3.17
C PRO A 317 6.62 -32.52 4.27
N LEU A 318 5.70 -33.48 4.15
CA LEU A 318 4.62 -33.72 5.11
C LEU A 318 5.05 -34.67 6.23
N LEU A 319 6.04 -35.53 6.02
CA LEU A 319 6.40 -36.60 6.96
C LEU A 319 6.74 -36.08 8.35
N GLY A 320 7.43 -34.95 8.45
CA GLY A 320 7.73 -34.29 9.74
C GLY A 320 6.52 -33.69 10.46
N LEU A 321 5.36 -33.58 9.79
CA LEU A 321 4.12 -33.06 10.35
C LEU A 321 3.14 -34.17 10.73
N LEU A 322 3.22 -35.35 10.12
CA LEU A 322 2.28 -36.46 10.34
C LEU A 322 2.55 -37.21 11.65
N PRO A 323 1.55 -37.92 12.21
CA PRO A 323 1.76 -38.85 13.32
C PRO A 323 2.76 -39.96 12.96
N PRO A 324 3.57 -40.47 13.91
CA PRO A 324 4.70 -41.36 13.62
C PRO A 324 4.35 -42.60 12.78
N GLY A 325 3.26 -43.31 13.12
CA GLY A 325 2.84 -44.50 12.37
C GLY A 325 2.46 -44.20 10.92
N LEU A 326 1.78 -43.07 10.69
CA LEU A 326 1.37 -42.63 9.35
C LEU A 326 2.57 -42.12 8.54
N ALA A 327 3.48 -41.39 9.19
CA ALA A 327 4.73 -40.95 8.56
C ALA A 327 5.59 -42.15 8.13
N ALA A 328 5.70 -43.18 8.98
CA ALA A 328 6.43 -44.40 8.66
C ALA A 328 5.80 -45.18 7.50
N ALA A 329 4.47 -45.35 7.49
CA ALA A 329 3.77 -46.00 6.38
C ALA A 329 3.98 -45.26 5.05
N GLU A 330 3.84 -43.93 5.05
CA GLU A 330 4.06 -43.11 3.86
C GLU A 330 5.53 -43.10 3.42
N ALA A 331 6.48 -43.11 4.37
CA ALA A 331 7.91 -43.22 4.07
C ALA A 331 8.26 -44.56 3.42
N ARG A 332 7.72 -45.68 3.92
CA ARG A 332 7.90 -47.02 3.32
C ARG A 332 7.35 -47.06 1.89
N ARG A 333 6.14 -46.54 1.67
CA ARG A 333 5.54 -46.43 0.33
C ARG A 333 6.42 -45.63 -0.63
N MET A 334 6.98 -44.51 -0.16
CA MET A 334 7.90 -43.70 -0.97
C MET A 334 9.23 -44.39 -1.25
N LEU A 335 9.78 -45.15 -0.28
CA LEU A 335 11.00 -45.94 -0.46
C LEU A 335 10.78 -47.05 -1.50
N GLU A 336 9.64 -47.74 -1.43
CA GLU A 336 9.25 -48.76 -2.40
C GLU A 336 9.10 -48.17 -3.82
N TRP A 337 8.36 -47.06 -3.93
CA TRP A 337 8.23 -46.35 -5.21
C TRP A 337 9.59 -45.88 -5.74
N HIS A 338 10.42 -45.29 -4.89
CA HIS A 338 11.75 -44.82 -5.25
C HIS A 338 12.62 -45.99 -5.76
N GLY A 339 12.57 -47.15 -5.10
CA GLY A 339 13.22 -48.37 -5.55
C GLY A 339 12.73 -48.86 -6.92
N SER A 340 11.43 -48.75 -7.21
CA SER A 340 10.87 -49.19 -8.50
C SER A 340 11.23 -48.30 -9.69
N VAL A 341 11.56 -47.02 -9.46
CA VAL A 341 11.87 -46.04 -10.53
C VAL A 341 13.35 -45.71 -10.66
N TRP A 342 14.19 -46.22 -9.75
CA TRP A 342 15.63 -45.93 -9.65
C TRP A 342 16.44 -46.31 -10.90
N HIS A 343 15.97 -47.29 -11.68
CA HIS A 343 16.61 -47.72 -12.93
C HIS A 343 16.17 -46.94 -14.18
N SER A 344 15.33 -45.91 -14.04
CA SER A 344 14.89 -45.11 -15.19
C SER A 344 15.89 -43.99 -15.50
N ALA A 345 16.64 -44.14 -16.59
CA ALA A 345 17.68 -43.21 -17.09
C ALA A 345 17.19 -41.79 -17.47
N ARG A 346 15.99 -41.37 -17.05
CA ARG A 346 15.34 -40.10 -17.44
C ARG A 346 14.84 -39.25 -16.27
N SER A 347 15.07 -39.65 -15.02
CA SER A 347 14.49 -38.92 -13.88
C SER A 347 15.44 -37.89 -13.28
N ARG A 348 14.95 -36.67 -13.00
CA ARG A 348 15.62 -35.65 -12.16
C ARG A 348 15.65 -36.04 -10.66
N LEU A 349 15.55 -37.33 -10.34
CA LEU A 349 15.37 -37.88 -8.98
C LEU A 349 16.59 -38.66 -8.46
N ASP A 350 17.76 -38.54 -9.10
CA ASP A 350 19.04 -39.05 -8.62
C ASP A 350 19.60 -38.25 -7.41
N ASP A 351 18.75 -37.90 -6.44
CA ASP A 351 19.24 -37.35 -5.16
C ASP A 351 19.53 -38.53 -4.20
N PRO A 352 20.81 -38.89 -3.98
CA PRO A 352 21.19 -40.01 -3.10
C PRO A 352 20.81 -39.77 -1.63
N GLU A 353 20.35 -38.56 -1.28
CA GLU A 353 19.86 -38.23 0.04
C GLU A 353 18.38 -38.58 0.28
N ILE A 354 17.58 -38.78 -0.78
CA ILE A 354 16.13 -39.08 -0.64
C ILE A 354 15.90 -40.34 0.20
N PRO A 355 16.56 -41.49 -0.06
CA PRO A 355 16.41 -42.68 0.78
C PRO A 355 16.73 -42.39 2.24
N LEU A 356 17.80 -41.64 2.50
CA LEU A 356 18.21 -41.29 3.86
C LEU A 356 17.18 -40.39 4.57
N LYS A 357 16.61 -39.39 3.86
CA LYS A 357 15.53 -38.53 4.36
C LYS A 357 14.27 -39.33 4.69
N LEU A 358 13.93 -40.33 3.87
CA LEU A 358 12.78 -41.22 4.09
C LEU A 358 13.02 -42.19 5.25
N THR A 359 14.18 -42.86 5.29
CA THR A 359 14.58 -43.79 6.37
C THR A 359 14.50 -43.11 7.74
N ALA A 360 14.87 -41.84 7.84
CA ALA A 360 14.78 -41.10 9.10
C ALA A 360 13.35 -41.01 9.67
N HIS A 361 12.29 -41.25 8.90
CA HIS A 361 10.90 -41.26 9.36
C HIS A 361 10.36 -42.66 9.72
N LEU A 362 11.17 -43.72 9.60
CA LEU A 362 10.84 -45.07 10.07
C LEU A 362 10.97 -45.19 11.61
N PRO A 363 10.45 -46.27 12.24
CA PRO A 363 10.70 -46.56 13.65
C PRO A 363 12.19 -46.53 14.00
N TYR A 364 12.51 -46.11 15.23
CA TYR A 364 13.90 -45.88 15.66
C TYR A 364 14.80 -47.09 15.42
N GLU A 365 14.34 -48.30 15.78
CA GLU A 365 15.07 -49.55 15.61
C GLU A 365 15.43 -49.85 14.13
N GLU A 366 14.60 -49.42 13.18
CA GLU A 366 14.84 -49.61 11.74
C GLU A 366 15.74 -48.50 11.17
N ALA A 367 15.61 -47.27 11.67
CA ALA A 367 16.25 -46.09 11.11
C ALA A 367 17.62 -45.78 11.71
N ALA A 368 17.84 -46.11 12.99
CA ALA A 368 18.99 -45.64 13.74
C ALA A 368 20.32 -46.12 13.17
N GLY A 369 20.45 -47.41 12.83
CA GLY A 369 21.67 -47.98 12.25
C GLY A 369 22.10 -47.27 10.95
N PRO A 370 21.29 -47.32 9.88
CA PRO A 370 21.64 -46.70 8.59
C PRO A 370 21.90 -45.18 8.67
N VAL A 371 21.13 -44.45 9.49
CA VAL A 371 21.32 -43.00 9.67
C VAL A 371 22.57 -42.71 10.48
N ARG A 372 22.87 -43.51 11.51
CA ARG A 372 24.08 -43.39 12.33
C ARG A 372 25.34 -43.68 11.53
N ASP A 373 25.34 -44.72 10.70
CA ASP A 373 26.45 -45.06 9.82
C ASP A 373 26.74 -43.91 8.84
N ALA A 374 25.70 -43.32 8.25
CA ALA A 374 25.85 -42.13 7.40
C ALA A 374 26.34 -40.89 8.19
N ALA A 375 25.93 -40.73 9.46
CA ALA A 375 26.32 -39.61 10.33
C ALA A 375 27.79 -39.66 10.81
N PHE A 376 28.44 -40.82 10.68
CA PHE A 376 29.84 -41.02 11.01
C PHE A 376 30.71 -41.46 9.81
N GLY A 377 30.12 -41.57 8.62
CA GLY A 377 30.82 -41.93 7.38
C GLY A 377 31.76 -40.86 6.83
N GLY A 378 32.48 -41.23 5.77
CA GLY A 378 33.50 -40.40 5.14
C GLY A 378 32.96 -39.24 4.28
N ASP A 379 31.76 -39.36 3.70
CA ASP A 379 31.16 -38.37 2.80
C ASP A 379 30.63 -37.13 3.58
N PRO A 380 31.24 -35.94 3.43
CA PRO A 380 30.83 -34.75 4.18
C PRO A 380 29.40 -34.28 3.90
N ARG A 381 28.89 -34.45 2.67
CA ARG A 381 27.53 -34.00 2.29
C ARG A 381 26.47 -34.87 2.98
N ARG A 382 26.63 -36.18 2.88
CA ARG A 382 25.74 -37.14 3.55
C ARG A 382 25.87 -37.08 5.07
N ARG A 383 27.08 -36.89 5.59
CA ARG A 383 27.35 -36.79 7.04
C ARG A 383 26.62 -35.63 7.71
N GLY A 384 26.68 -34.42 7.13
CA GLY A 384 26.01 -33.24 7.68
C GLY A 384 24.49 -33.40 7.77
N LEU A 385 23.88 -33.90 6.69
CA LEU A 385 22.45 -34.21 6.65
C LEU A 385 22.10 -35.33 7.65
N ALA A 386 22.85 -36.43 7.65
CA ALA A 386 22.60 -37.59 8.51
C ALA A 386 22.62 -37.24 10.00
N ARG A 387 23.52 -36.36 10.45
CA ARG A 387 23.53 -35.89 11.85
C ARG A 387 22.29 -35.08 12.21
N THR A 388 21.82 -34.24 11.30
CA THR A 388 20.55 -33.49 11.47
C THR A 388 19.37 -34.46 11.56
N LEU A 389 19.33 -35.46 10.69
CA LEU A 389 18.31 -36.50 10.69
C LEU A 389 18.37 -37.38 11.94
N LEU A 390 19.56 -37.72 12.43
CA LEU A 390 19.78 -38.52 13.64
C LEU A 390 19.22 -37.81 14.88
N ILE A 391 19.53 -36.52 15.05
CA ILE A 391 18.95 -35.70 16.14
C ILE A 391 17.42 -35.69 16.04
N GLY A 392 16.88 -35.44 14.84
CA GLY A 392 15.44 -35.41 14.62
C GLY A 392 14.77 -36.75 14.89
N LEU A 393 15.39 -37.85 14.47
CA LEU A 393 14.94 -39.23 14.69
C LEU A 393 14.93 -39.56 16.18
N THR A 394 16.03 -39.30 16.90
CA THR A 394 16.12 -39.56 18.33
C THR A 394 15.14 -38.68 19.12
N ALA A 395 15.00 -37.39 18.77
CA ALA A 395 14.04 -36.51 19.44
C ALA A 395 12.58 -36.97 19.28
N ARG A 396 12.25 -37.72 18.22
CA ARG A 396 10.89 -38.26 18.01
C ARG A 396 10.54 -39.41 18.96
N THR A 397 11.52 -40.12 19.54
CA THR A 397 11.24 -41.18 20.54
C THR A 397 10.69 -40.59 21.84
N GLY A 398 10.99 -39.31 22.10
CA GLY A 398 10.61 -38.64 23.34
C GLY A 398 11.48 -39.03 24.55
N ASP A 399 12.56 -39.80 24.32
CA ASP A 399 13.49 -40.24 25.36
C ASP A 399 14.65 -39.23 25.51
N PRO A 400 14.71 -38.46 26.62
CA PRO A 400 15.77 -37.49 26.85
C PRO A 400 17.14 -38.14 27.09
N ALA A 401 17.20 -39.35 27.68
CA ALA A 401 18.47 -40.03 27.96
C ALA A 401 19.12 -40.53 26.67
N LEU A 402 18.31 -41.10 25.77
CA LEU A 402 18.77 -41.51 24.44
C LEU A 402 19.27 -40.31 23.63
N LEU A 403 18.52 -39.20 23.66
CA LEU A 403 18.92 -37.96 23.00
C LEU A 403 20.22 -37.39 23.58
N LEU A 404 20.38 -37.40 24.90
CA LEU A 404 21.60 -36.96 25.57
C LEU A 404 22.80 -37.79 25.14
N SER A 405 22.67 -39.11 25.04
CA SER A 405 23.72 -40.01 24.55
C SER A 405 24.14 -39.65 23.13
N VAL A 406 23.18 -39.48 22.21
CA VAL A 406 23.45 -39.10 20.81
C VAL A 406 24.11 -37.72 20.71
N VAL A 407 23.61 -36.71 21.44
CA VAL A 407 24.18 -35.35 21.42
C VAL A 407 25.59 -35.34 22.01
N THR A 408 25.86 -36.12 23.06
CA THR A 408 27.20 -36.24 23.66
C THR A 408 28.19 -36.85 22.69
N GLU A 409 27.80 -37.91 21.99
CA GLU A 409 28.64 -38.53 20.95
C GLU A 409 28.90 -37.58 19.77
N LEU A 410 27.86 -36.89 19.30
CA LEU A 410 27.99 -35.89 18.24
C LEU A 410 28.89 -34.73 18.66
N ALA A 411 28.79 -34.25 19.91
CA ALA A 411 29.65 -33.20 20.43
C ALA A 411 31.14 -33.60 20.39
N GLY A 412 31.47 -34.85 20.76
CA GLY A 412 32.82 -35.38 20.67
C GLY A 412 33.34 -35.49 19.23
N ARG A 413 32.49 -35.92 18.29
CA ARG A 413 32.87 -36.15 16.88
C ARG A 413 32.81 -34.90 15.99
N ALA A 414 32.04 -33.88 16.37
CA ALA A 414 31.82 -32.68 15.58
C ALA A 414 32.71 -31.49 15.97
N ARG A 415 33.58 -31.63 16.97
CA ARG A 415 34.47 -30.56 17.47
C ARG A 415 35.28 -29.87 16.37
N ASN A 416 35.76 -30.63 15.39
CA ASN A 416 36.62 -30.15 14.30
C ASN A 416 35.86 -29.90 12.99
N GLU A 417 34.53 -29.96 12.99
CA GLU A 417 33.77 -29.76 11.75
C GLU A 417 33.73 -28.31 11.32
N ARG A 418 33.84 -28.08 10.02
CA ARG A 418 33.83 -26.75 9.40
C ARG A 418 32.42 -26.24 9.16
N ASP A 419 32.28 -24.94 8.99
CA ASP A 419 31.05 -24.36 8.43
C ASP A 419 30.87 -24.83 6.97
N PRO A 420 29.65 -25.18 6.50
CA PRO A 420 28.34 -25.01 7.13
C PRO A 420 27.83 -26.21 7.96
N MET A 421 28.61 -27.29 8.13
CA MET A 421 28.14 -28.49 8.84
C MET A 421 27.86 -28.22 10.31
N ARG A 422 28.67 -27.35 10.93
CA ARG A 422 28.47 -26.87 12.30
C ARG A 422 27.14 -26.13 12.45
N LYS A 423 26.83 -25.23 11.51
CA LYS A 423 25.56 -24.52 11.43
C LYS A 423 24.38 -25.49 11.41
N ALA A 424 24.41 -26.48 10.51
CA ALA A 424 23.33 -27.46 10.36
C ALA A 424 23.09 -28.26 11.66
N LEU A 425 24.16 -28.65 12.34
CA LEU A 425 24.08 -29.33 13.64
C LEU A 425 23.39 -28.45 14.71
N ILE A 426 23.76 -27.18 14.79
CA ILE A 426 23.16 -26.23 15.74
C ILE A 426 21.69 -25.95 15.41
N GLU A 427 21.35 -25.79 14.12
CA GLU A 427 19.96 -25.66 13.66
C GLU A 427 19.12 -26.89 14.01
N ALA A 428 19.70 -28.09 13.89
CA ALA A 428 19.05 -29.34 14.29
C ALA A 428 18.73 -29.35 15.80
N LEU A 429 19.69 -28.98 16.65
CA LEU A 429 19.49 -28.85 18.10
C LEU A 429 18.44 -27.77 18.43
N ALA A 430 18.44 -26.67 17.67
CA ALA A 430 17.43 -25.60 17.79
C ALA A 430 16.02 -26.04 17.35
N SER A 431 15.86 -27.21 16.72
CA SER A 431 14.54 -27.79 16.41
C SER A 431 14.01 -28.75 17.49
N VAL A 432 14.87 -29.21 18.42
CA VAL A 432 14.50 -30.17 19.47
C VAL A 432 13.49 -29.57 20.45
N PRO A 433 12.40 -30.28 20.83
CA PRO A 433 11.47 -29.82 21.86
C PRO A 433 12.16 -29.56 23.21
N LEU A 434 11.92 -28.38 23.80
CA LEU A 434 12.59 -27.97 25.06
C LEU A 434 12.36 -28.94 26.22
N ARG A 435 11.23 -29.65 26.26
CA ARG A 435 10.92 -30.66 27.29
C ARG A 435 11.90 -31.85 27.32
N LEU A 436 12.67 -32.04 26.25
CA LEU A 436 13.69 -33.11 26.16
C LEU A 436 15.09 -32.62 26.55
N LEU A 437 15.26 -31.32 26.80
CA LEU A 437 16.54 -30.70 27.13
C LEU A 437 16.51 -30.30 28.61
N ASP A 438 17.08 -31.16 29.46
CA ASP A 438 17.28 -30.88 30.88
C ASP A 438 18.67 -30.28 31.15
N GLY A 439 19.02 -30.13 32.44
CA GLY A 439 20.31 -29.58 32.84
C GLY A 439 21.53 -30.38 32.38
N ALA A 440 21.41 -31.69 32.11
CA ALA A 440 22.53 -32.54 31.71
C ALA A 440 23.03 -32.20 30.29
N PHE A 441 22.20 -31.56 29.45
CA PHE A 441 22.60 -31.10 28.12
C PHE A 441 23.55 -29.90 28.13
N ALA A 442 23.70 -29.20 29.26
CA ALA A 442 24.55 -28.00 29.33
C ALA A 442 26.01 -28.30 28.92
N ALA A 443 26.57 -29.42 29.36
CA ALA A 443 27.96 -29.79 29.04
C ALA A 443 28.16 -30.19 27.56
N PRO A 444 27.37 -31.09 26.96
CA PRO A 444 27.43 -31.37 25.52
C PRO A 444 27.19 -30.13 24.64
N LEU A 445 26.23 -29.27 25.01
CA LEU A 445 25.97 -28.03 24.27
C LEU A 445 27.14 -27.04 24.39
N ALA A 446 27.80 -26.95 25.55
CA ALA A 446 29.01 -26.16 25.71
C ALA A 446 30.16 -26.69 24.82
N ALA A 447 30.31 -28.01 24.73
CA ALA A 447 31.32 -28.66 23.87
C ALA A 447 31.07 -28.40 22.37
N ILE A 448 29.83 -28.12 21.95
CA ILE A 448 29.48 -27.71 20.58
C ILE A 448 29.66 -26.19 20.40
N ALA A 449 29.16 -25.39 21.34
CA ALA A 449 29.15 -23.93 21.26
C ALA A 449 30.57 -23.33 21.36
N GLY A 450 31.43 -23.85 22.25
CA GLY A 450 32.79 -23.34 22.44
C GLY A 450 33.63 -23.32 21.15
N PRO A 451 33.79 -24.46 20.45
CA PRO A 451 34.44 -24.50 19.14
C PRO A 451 33.76 -23.61 18.11
N ALA A 452 32.43 -23.54 18.10
CA ALA A 452 31.68 -22.69 17.18
C ALA A 452 31.94 -21.19 17.39
N VAL A 453 32.15 -20.75 18.63
CA VAL A 453 32.54 -19.38 18.97
C VAL A 453 34.01 -19.12 18.63
N ALA A 454 34.90 -20.05 18.98
CA ALA A 454 36.36 -19.88 18.87
C ALA A 454 36.92 -20.08 17.44
N ALA A 455 36.21 -20.80 16.58
CA ALA A 455 36.68 -21.12 15.24
C ALA A 455 36.79 -19.88 14.34
N ARG A 456 37.87 -19.81 13.54
CA ARG A 456 38.10 -18.73 12.56
C ARG A 456 37.08 -18.77 11.41
N ASP A 457 36.56 -19.95 11.08
CA ASP A 457 35.59 -20.16 9.99
C ASP A 457 34.12 -19.99 10.43
N SER A 458 33.88 -19.53 11.67
CA SER A 458 32.52 -19.30 12.18
C SER A 458 31.83 -18.17 11.42
N SER A 459 30.85 -18.52 10.60
CA SER A 459 30.09 -17.58 9.77
C SER A 459 29.02 -16.80 10.57
N PRO A 460 28.54 -15.64 10.08
CA PRO A 460 27.40 -14.94 10.70
C PRO A 460 26.15 -15.81 10.84
N ALA A 461 25.96 -16.78 9.93
CA ALA A 461 24.85 -17.72 9.97
C ALA A 461 24.97 -18.73 11.12
N THR A 462 26.17 -19.24 11.40
CA THR A 462 26.45 -20.11 12.57
C THR A 462 26.27 -19.34 13.88
N ARG A 463 26.77 -18.10 13.96
CA ARG A 463 26.55 -17.23 15.13
C ARG A 463 25.06 -16.97 15.38
N ARG A 464 24.28 -16.73 14.32
CA ARG A 464 22.82 -16.60 14.41
C ARG A 464 22.16 -17.88 14.91
N ALA A 465 22.51 -19.04 14.37
CA ALA A 465 21.95 -20.33 14.82
C ALA A 465 22.24 -20.60 16.30
N LEU A 466 23.44 -20.25 16.80
CA LEU A 466 23.76 -20.32 18.23
C LEU A 466 22.89 -19.39 19.07
N ARG A 467 22.70 -18.13 18.62
CA ARG A 467 21.81 -17.19 19.28
C ARG A 467 20.37 -17.68 19.30
N ASP A 468 19.86 -18.22 18.20
CA ASP A 468 18.51 -18.77 18.13
C ASP A 468 18.33 -19.93 19.13
N LEU A 469 19.34 -20.79 19.29
CA LEU A 469 19.34 -21.85 20.30
C LEU A 469 19.37 -21.29 21.74
N ALA A 470 20.24 -20.32 22.02
CA ALA A 470 20.33 -19.65 23.32
C ALA A 470 19.04 -18.90 23.67
N ASP A 471 18.47 -18.16 22.71
CA ASP A 471 17.21 -17.44 22.82
C ASP A 471 16.07 -18.35 23.23
N ARG A 472 16.01 -19.56 22.67
CA ARG A 472 14.98 -20.54 23.05
C ARG A 472 15.08 -20.92 24.52
N MET A 473 16.29 -21.07 25.07
CA MET A 473 16.48 -21.38 26.49
C MET A 473 16.12 -20.18 27.37
N LEU A 474 16.55 -18.98 26.98
CA LEU A 474 16.29 -17.74 27.72
C LEU A 474 14.79 -17.39 27.75
N ARG A 475 14.11 -17.51 26.61
CA ARG A 475 12.67 -17.18 26.46
C ARG A 475 11.77 -17.97 27.40
N HIS A 476 12.13 -19.22 27.67
CA HIS A 476 11.32 -20.14 28.48
C HIS A 476 11.81 -20.28 29.92
N ALA A 477 12.88 -19.57 30.32
CA ALA A 477 13.51 -19.70 31.63
C ALA A 477 13.74 -21.18 32.02
N GLY A 478 14.44 -21.90 31.15
CA GLY A 478 14.73 -23.33 31.34
C GLY A 478 15.58 -23.63 32.59
N PRO A 479 15.94 -24.92 32.82
CA PRO A 479 16.77 -25.33 33.95
C PRO A 479 17.97 -24.39 34.18
N PRO A 480 18.35 -24.08 35.44
CA PRO A 480 19.39 -23.09 35.74
C PRO A 480 20.69 -23.29 34.94
N ALA A 481 21.10 -24.54 34.74
CA ALA A 481 22.30 -24.89 33.96
C ALA A 481 22.19 -24.49 32.47
N LEU A 482 21.02 -24.65 31.83
CA LEU A 482 20.79 -24.26 30.43
C LEU A 482 20.63 -22.75 30.27
N THR A 483 19.98 -22.10 31.24
CA THR A 483 19.92 -20.63 31.29
C THR A 483 21.32 -20.05 31.43
N ARG A 484 22.16 -20.61 32.32
CA ARG A 484 23.55 -20.20 32.46
C ARG A 484 24.35 -20.43 31.18
N TRP A 485 24.24 -21.61 30.57
CA TRP A 485 24.86 -21.91 29.27
C TRP A 485 24.47 -20.88 28.20
N ALA A 486 23.20 -20.51 28.09
CA ALA A 486 22.74 -19.54 27.10
C ALA A 486 23.33 -18.14 27.33
N LEU A 487 23.47 -17.72 28.60
CA LEU A 487 24.16 -16.49 28.97
C LEU A 487 25.67 -16.56 28.62
N ASP A 488 26.30 -17.71 28.85
CA ASP A 488 27.71 -17.94 28.51
C ASP A 488 27.95 -17.95 26.99
N VAL A 489 26.98 -18.37 26.18
CA VAL A 489 27.04 -18.22 24.71
C VAL A 489 27.12 -16.75 24.32
N TYR A 490 26.31 -15.89 24.94
CA TYR A 490 26.38 -14.45 24.69
C TYR A 490 27.69 -13.84 25.15
N ALA A 491 28.20 -14.24 26.32
CA ALA A 491 29.51 -13.82 26.81
C ALA A 491 30.63 -14.23 25.84
N GLY A 492 30.65 -15.48 25.38
CA GLY A 492 31.63 -15.96 24.41
C GLY A 492 31.53 -15.25 23.05
N LEU A 493 30.31 -15.02 22.55
CA LEU A 493 30.10 -14.28 21.30
C LEU A 493 30.58 -12.83 21.41
N ALA A 494 30.27 -12.14 22.52
CA ALA A 494 30.72 -10.77 22.75
C ALA A 494 32.24 -10.71 22.94
N ALA A 495 32.83 -11.66 23.67
CA ALA A 495 34.28 -11.75 23.88
C ALA A 495 35.06 -11.90 22.57
N ARG A 496 34.54 -12.71 21.63
CA ARG A 496 35.25 -13.05 20.40
C ARG A 496 34.89 -12.18 19.20
N HIS A 497 33.63 -11.79 19.08
CA HIS A 497 33.08 -11.09 17.90
C HIS A 497 32.58 -9.68 18.23
N GLY A 498 32.71 -9.22 19.47
CA GLY A 498 32.34 -7.87 19.90
C GLY A 498 30.87 -7.54 19.64
N PRO A 499 30.56 -6.35 19.09
CA PRO A 499 29.19 -5.86 18.95
C PRO A 499 28.34 -6.70 17.98
N GLU A 500 28.96 -7.48 17.08
CA GLU A 500 28.26 -8.39 16.17
C GLU A 500 27.45 -9.46 16.92
N ALA A 501 27.78 -9.72 18.19
CA ALA A 501 27.00 -10.58 19.08
C ALA A 501 25.55 -10.12 19.23
N PHE A 502 25.27 -8.82 19.04
CA PHE A 502 23.95 -8.21 19.23
C PHE A 502 23.34 -7.63 17.94
N ASP A 503 24.06 -7.70 16.81
CA ASP A 503 23.63 -7.05 15.58
C ASP A 503 22.29 -7.58 15.04
N GLY A 504 21.40 -6.65 14.67
CA GLY A 504 20.03 -6.93 14.23
C GLY A 504 19.15 -7.68 15.24
N HIS A 505 19.55 -7.77 16.52
CA HIS A 505 18.89 -8.61 17.52
C HIS A 505 18.01 -7.82 18.48
N ARG A 506 16.90 -8.45 18.92
CA ARG A 506 15.90 -7.85 19.84
C ARG A 506 15.81 -8.65 21.12
N LEU A 507 16.85 -8.54 21.95
CA LEU A 507 16.94 -9.21 23.25
C LEU A 507 15.81 -8.81 24.20
N ASP A 508 15.27 -7.60 24.05
CA ASP A 508 14.10 -7.14 24.79
C ASP A 508 12.85 -8.00 24.59
N LEU A 509 12.75 -8.70 23.45
CA LEU A 509 11.68 -9.64 23.10
C LEU A 509 12.03 -11.10 23.42
N VAL A 510 13.27 -11.39 23.82
CA VAL A 510 13.75 -12.75 24.13
C VAL A 510 13.76 -12.96 25.64
N LEU A 511 14.41 -12.08 26.38
CA LEU A 511 14.63 -12.25 27.81
C LEU A 511 13.31 -12.11 28.60
N PRO A 512 13.03 -12.95 29.61
CA PRO A 512 11.97 -12.68 30.57
C PRO A 512 12.30 -11.38 31.33
N ARG A 513 11.28 -10.69 31.86
CA ARG A 513 11.50 -9.47 32.66
C ARG A 513 12.38 -9.79 33.86
N GLY A 514 13.45 -9.02 34.07
CA GLY A 514 14.47 -9.26 35.09
C GLY A 514 15.73 -9.99 34.58
N GLY A 515 15.62 -10.77 33.50
CA GLY A 515 16.74 -11.54 32.93
C GLY A 515 17.86 -10.70 32.31
N GLU A 516 17.58 -9.44 31.99
CA GLU A 516 18.59 -8.47 31.51
C GLU A 516 19.70 -8.22 32.53
N ARG A 517 19.42 -8.36 33.83
CA ARG A 517 20.44 -8.23 34.89
C ARG A 517 21.45 -9.36 34.83
N GLY A 518 20.97 -10.61 34.74
CA GLY A 518 21.84 -11.77 34.58
C GLY A 518 22.67 -11.74 33.30
N LEU A 519 22.14 -11.16 32.22
CA LEU A 519 22.91 -10.94 30.99
C LEU A 519 24.00 -9.87 31.17
N VAL A 520 23.68 -8.74 31.81
CA VAL A 520 24.68 -7.71 32.13
C VAL A 520 25.76 -8.28 33.06
N ASP A 521 25.39 -9.08 34.05
CA ASP A 521 26.33 -9.70 35.00
C ASP A 521 27.39 -10.56 34.30
N VAL A 522 27.00 -11.38 33.32
CA VAL A 522 27.97 -12.20 32.56
C VAL A 522 28.74 -11.39 31.52
N LEU A 523 28.16 -10.31 31.01
CA LEU A 523 28.79 -9.45 30.00
C LEU A 523 29.69 -8.38 30.60
N ARG A 524 29.64 -8.12 31.92
CA ARG A 524 30.41 -7.09 32.62
C ARG A 524 31.89 -6.99 32.19
N PRO A 525 32.66 -8.09 32.02
CA PRO A 525 34.04 -8.00 31.54
C PRO A 525 34.18 -7.36 30.15
N HIS A 526 33.15 -7.48 29.31
CA HIS A 526 33.11 -7.03 27.92
C HIS A 526 32.40 -5.67 27.75
N LEU A 527 31.74 -5.16 28.78
CA LEU A 527 31.08 -3.84 28.78
C LEU A 527 32.05 -2.68 29.03
N ARG A 528 33.34 -2.95 29.19
CA ARG A 528 34.40 -1.91 29.11
C ARG A 528 34.59 -1.41 27.68
N ASP A 529 34.21 -2.20 26.69
CA ASP A 529 34.21 -1.79 25.28
C ASP A 529 32.92 -1.02 24.97
N HIS A 530 33.08 0.25 24.59
CA HIS A 530 31.98 1.13 24.22
C HIS A 530 31.10 0.56 23.10
N ALA A 531 31.67 -0.16 22.13
CA ALA A 531 30.90 -0.74 21.03
C ALA A 531 29.92 -1.81 21.53
N ASN A 532 30.34 -2.63 22.50
CA ASN A 532 29.48 -3.64 23.13
C ASN A 532 28.36 -2.99 23.95
N VAL A 533 28.66 -1.93 24.71
CA VAL A 533 27.64 -1.20 25.47
C VAL A 533 26.56 -0.63 24.55
N ILE A 534 26.96 0.02 23.46
CA ILE A 534 26.04 0.60 22.47
C ILE A 534 25.18 -0.49 21.83
N ALA A 535 25.79 -1.58 21.37
CA ALA A 535 25.09 -2.67 20.71
C ALA A 535 24.10 -3.38 21.66
N LEU A 536 24.51 -3.63 22.92
CA LEU A 536 23.65 -4.22 23.93
C LEU A 536 22.47 -3.29 24.28
N ALA A 537 22.73 -2.00 24.52
CA ALA A 537 21.67 -1.02 24.80
C ALA A 537 20.65 -0.94 23.65
N ARG A 538 21.11 -0.97 22.39
CA ARG A 538 20.24 -1.02 21.20
C ARG A 538 19.36 -2.27 21.20
N SER A 539 19.93 -3.44 21.51
CA SER A 539 19.21 -4.72 21.52
C SER A 539 18.19 -4.87 22.66
N LEU A 540 18.43 -4.21 23.80
CA LEU A 540 17.53 -4.17 24.96
C LEU A 540 16.49 -3.03 24.87
N GLY A 541 16.69 -2.06 23.98
CA GLY A 541 15.78 -0.94 23.76
C GLY A 541 15.41 -0.24 25.07
N ARG A 542 14.10 -0.11 25.34
CA ARG A 542 13.60 0.58 26.55
C ARG A 542 13.98 -0.10 27.86
N ARG A 543 14.31 -1.40 27.85
CA ARG A 543 14.72 -2.12 29.07
C ARG A 543 16.10 -1.68 29.56
N ALA A 544 16.94 -1.15 28.67
CA ALA A 544 18.24 -0.59 29.03
C ALA A 544 18.14 0.63 29.96
N PHE A 545 17.00 1.34 29.98
CA PHE A 545 16.84 2.58 30.76
C PHE A 545 16.98 2.34 32.27
N ALA A 546 16.59 1.16 32.75
CA ALA A 546 16.65 0.80 34.17
C ALA A 546 17.99 0.18 34.60
N LEU A 547 18.95 0.01 33.68
CA LEU A 547 20.23 -0.66 33.94
C LEU A 547 21.32 0.40 34.12
N ALA A 548 21.62 0.76 35.38
CA ALA A 548 22.59 1.80 35.73
C ALA A 548 23.95 1.59 35.03
N GLU A 549 24.51 0.37 35.08
CA GLU A 549 25.79 0.02 34.46
C GLU A 549 25.82 0.30 32.94
N LEU A 550 24.70 0.09 32.23
CA LEU A 550 24.60 0.44 30.81
C LEU A 550 24.39 1.94 30.58
N GLN A 551 23.67 2.62 31.47
CA GLN A 551 23.50 4.07 31.37
C GLN A 551 24.83 4.80 31.63
N ASP A 552 25.61 4.33 32.59
CA ASP A 552 26.96 4.85 32.90
C ASP A 552 27.93 4.52 31.76
N GLY A 553 27.87 3.29 31.22
CA GLY A 553 28.65 2.90 30.06
C GLY A 553 28.31 3.72 28.80
N LEU A 554 27.04 4.03 28.56
CA LEU A 554 26.63 4.92 27.47
C LEU A 554 27.17 6.33 27.71
N ARG A 555 27.09 6.86 28.93
CA ARG A 555 27.66 8.16 29.29
C ARG A 555 29.18 8.19 29.08
N ALA A 556 29.90 7.15 29.48
CA ALA A 556 31.33 7.02 29.21
C ALA A 556 31.64 6.94 27.71
N ALA A 557 30.85 6.17 26.95
CA ALA A 557 30.99 6.06 25.50
C ALA A 557 30.75 7.39 24.77
N ILE A 558 29.84 8.24 25.26
CA ILE A 558 29.65 9.59 24.73
C ILE A 558 30.97 10.36 24.73
N GLY A 559 31.74 10.33 25.81
CA GLY A 559 33.02 11.04 25.92
C GLY A 559 34.24 10.30 25.36
N GLY A 560 34.23 8.97 25.36
CA GLY A 560 35.42 8.15 25.06
C GLY A 560 35.40 7.30 23.79
N ALA A 561 34.26 7.13 23.11
CA ALA A 561 34.18 6.31 21.88
C ALA A 561 34.60 7.11 20.63
N PRO A 562 35.11 6.48 19.55
CA PRO A 562 35.30 7.18 18.29
C PRO A 562 33.96 7.56 17.64
N GLU A 563 33.96 8.59 16.79
CA GLU A 563 32.83 8.86 15.89
C GLU A 563 32.72 7.73 14.84
N PRO A 564 31.51 7.26 14.46
CA PRO A 564 30.17 7.77 14.80
C PRO A 564 29.55 7.20 16.11
N ALA A 565 30.27 6.34 16.83
CA ALA A 565 29.74 5.60 17.98
C ALA A 565 29.38 6.51 19.16
N ALA A 566 30.08 7.63 19.35
CA ALA A 566 29.75 8.62 20.38
C ALA A 566 28.36 9.26 20.16
N ARG A 567 28.03 9.66 18.92
CA ARG A 567 26.68 10.13 18.52
C ARG A 567 25.62 9.05 18.70
N GLU A 568 25.98 7.83 18.33
CA GLU A 568 25.44 6.54 18.78
C GLU A 568 24.90 6.56 20.23
N ALA A 569 25.88 6.58 21.13
CA ALA A 569 25.67 6.49 22.56
C ALA A 569 24.80 7.64 23.08
N ALA A 570 25.01 8.87 22.59
CA ALA A 570 24.21 10.01 22.97
C ALA A 570 22.73 9.84 22.59
N ALA A 571 22.44 9.33 21.40
CA ALA A 571 21.07 9.07 20.96
C ALA A 571 20.37 8.01 21.84
N LEU A 572 21.08 6.95 22.22
CA LEU A 572 20.55 5.90 23.10
C LEU A 572 20.39 6.38 24.55
N TRP A 573 21.32 7.17 25.07
CA TRP A 573 21.28 7.73 26.42
C TRP A 573 20.16 8.78 26.58
N LEU A 574 19.91 9.58 25.55
CA LEU A 574 18.80 10.55 25.51
C LEU A 574 17.46 9.92 25.12
N ALA A 575 17.41 8.61 24.84
CA ALA A 575 16.18 7.94 24.42
C ALA A 575 15.12 7.88 25.51
N ASP A 576 15.51 7.82 26.80
CA ASP A 576 14.59 7.83 27.94
C ASP A 576 13.84 9.18 28.04
N PRO A 577 12.53 9.24 27.75
CA PRO A 577 11.77 10.48 27.78
C PRO A 577 11.72 11.15 29.16
N ALA A 578 11.85 10.38 30.26
CA ALA A 578 11.73 10.90 31.62
C ALA A 578 12.96 11.74 32.02
N ARG A 579 14.16 11.32 31.60
CA ARG A 579 15.43 11.98 31.92
C ARG A 579 15.98 12.84 30.77
N ARG A 580 15.37 12.78 29.59
CA ARG A 580 15.88 13.43 28.36
C ARG A 580 16.18 14.91 28.53
N GLU A 581 15.28 15.67 29.17
CA GLU A 581 15.43 17.12 29.33
C GLU A 581 16.59 17.47 30.28
N GLU A 582 16.75 16.71 31.36
CA GLU A 582 17.86 16.83 32.32
C GLU A 582 19.20 16.46 31.66
N ARG A 583 19.27 15.29 31.02
CA ARG A 583 20.47 14.76 30.37
C ARG A 583 20.94 15.60 29.19
N ALA A 584 20.02 16.18 28.43
CA ALA A 584 20.38 17.09 27.33
C ALA A 584 21.03 18.38 27.86
N ALA A 585 20.54 18.91 28.99
CA ALA A 585 21.15 20.07 29.64
C ALA A 585 22.52 19.72 30.24
N GLU A 586 22.62 18.57 30.93
CA GLU A 586 23.88 18.05 31.46
C GLU A 586 24.93 17.86 30.37
N LEU A 587 24.53 17.34 29.20
CA LEU A 587 25.44 17.15 28.09
C LEU A 587 25.92 18.47 27.47
N LEU A 588 25.03 19.47 27.36
CA LEU A 588 25.40 20.81 26.89
C LEU A 588 26.32 21.56 27.85
N GLU A 589 26.11 21.38 29.15
CA GLU A 589 26.97 21.94 30.18
C GLU A 589 28.37 21.33 30.14
N ALA A 590 28.45 20.02 29.88
CA ALA A 590 29.73 19.32 29.75
C ALA A 590 30.46 19.62 28.42
N ASP A 591 29.72 19.75 27.31
CA ASP A 591 30.26 20.06 25.99
C ASP A 591 29.23 20.86 25.16
N PRO A 592 29.44 22.17 24.95
CA PRO A 592 28.54 23.01 24.15
C PRO A 592 28.30 22.48 22.73
N SER A 593 29.27 21.80 22.12
CA SER A 593 29.12 21.22 20.77
C SER A 593 28.02 20.14 20.70
N ALA A 594 27.57 19.60 21.83
CA ALA A 594 26.45 18.66 21.88
C ALA A 594 25.14 19.24 21.33
N ILE A 595 25.02 20.57 21.18
CA ILE A 595 23.88 21.22 20.53
C ILE A 595 23.64 20.70 19.10
N VAL A 596 24.68 20.22 18.42
CA VAL A 596 24.57 19.67 17.06
C VAL A 596 23.79 18.36 16.99
N LEU A 597 23.64 17.67 18.13
CA LEU A 597 22.93 16.40 18.19
C LEU A 597 21.42 16.65 18.00
N PRO A 598 20.74 15.99 17.03
CA PRO A 598 19.33 16.27 16.74
C PRO A 598 18.37 16.08 17.91
N VAL A 599 18.71 15.24 18.89
CA VAL A 599 17.89 15.07 20.11
C VAL A 599 18.06 16.26 21.06
N VAL A 600 19.29 16.76 21.23
CA VAL A 600 19.61 17.89 22.10
C VAL A 600 19.01 19.17 21.55
N TRP A 601 19.23 19.48 20.27
CA TRP A 601 18.62 20.63 19.61
C TRP A 601 17.09 20.65 19.78
N ARG A 602 16.41 19.52 19.55
CA ARG A 602 14.94 19.43 19.74
C ARG A 602 14.49 19.71 21.18
N VAL A 603 15.28 19.32 22.18
CA VAL A 603 15.00 19.63 23.58
C VAL A 603 15.16 21.12 23.82
N VAL A 604 16.25 21.73 23.37
CA VAL A 604 16.51 23.17 23.55
C VAL A 604 15.47 24.02 22.82
N ALA A 605 15.25 23.74 21.53
CA ALA A 605 14.27 24.44 20.70
C ALA A 605 12.83 24.30 21.21
N GLY A 606 12.46 23.15 21.78
CA GLY A 606 11.07 22.84 22.12
C GLY A 606 10.69 22.91 23.60
N ARG A 607 11.64 22.72 24.53
CA ARG A 607 11.38 22.45 25.96
C ARG A 607 12.26 23.27 26.89
N ARG A 608 13.58 23.29 26.65
CA ARG A 608 14.59 24.06 27.39
C ARG A 608 14.99 25.32 26.62
N THR A 609 14.01 26.14 26.27
CA THR A 609 14.24 27.37 25.48
C THR A 609 15.07 28.41 26.25
N ASP A 610 15.20 28.26 27.57
CA ASP A 610 16.15 29.00 28.41
C ASP A 610 17.60 28.78 27.97
N LEU A 611 17.93 27.59 27.46
CA LEU A 611 19.27 27.25 26.96
C LEU A 611 19.50 27.64 25.50
N LEU A 612 18.49 28.20 24.80
CA LEU A 612 18.56 28.43 23.36
C LEU A 612 19.65 29.44 22.97
N ALA A 613 19.66 30.62 23.57
CA ALA A 613 20.69 31.63 23.28
C ALA A 613 22.07 31.20 23.80
N PRO A 614 22.23 30.75 25.06
CA PRO A 614 23.52 30.28 25.57
C PRO A 614 24.14 29.15 24.73
N ALA A 615 23.34 28.18 24.26
CA ALA A 615 23.84 27.08 23.45
C ALA A 615 24.26 27.50 22.03
N LEU A 616 23.67 28.58 21.48
CA LEU A 616 24.10 29.15 20.22
C LEU A 616 25.35 30.03 20.38
N ASP A 617 25.48 30.72 21.51
CA ASP A 617 26.62 31.61 21.81
C ASP A 617 27.88 30.84 22.21
N GLY A 618 27.74 29.67 22.82
CA GLY A 618 28.86 28.84 23.29
C GLY A 618 29.78 28.28 22.19
N GLY A 619 29.40 28.45 20.92
CA GLY A 619 30.13 27.94 19.77
C GLY A 619 29.96 26.42 19.57
N GLY A 620 29.97 25.97 18.31
CA GLY A 620 29.90 24.54 17.98
C GLY A 620 31.22 23.78 18.20
N ALA A 621 32.24 24.45 18.75
CA ALA A 621 33.57 23.90 18.95
C ALA A 621 33.59 22.91 20.12
N GLY A 622 34.06 21.70 19.85
CA GLY A 622 34.05 20.62 20.83
C GLY A 622 33.99 19.26 20.15
N ARG A 623 33.62 18.23 20.90
CA ARG A 623 33.70 16.86 20.44
C ARG A 623 32.81 16.55 19.24
N PHE A 624 31.63 17.15 19.21
CA PHE A 624 30.63 16.88 18.18
C PHE A 624 30.68 17.87 17.02
N GLU A 625 31.64 18.79 17.02
CA GLU A 625 31.81 19.86 16.04
C GLU A 625 31.64 19.36 14.60
N THR A 626 30.89 20.13 13.82
CA THR A 626 30.74 19.91 12.38
C THR A 626 30.32 21.20 11.69
N ALA A 627 30.98 21.52 10.58
CA ALA A 627 30.64 22.68 9.73
C ALA A 627 29.27 22.52 9.04
N GLU A 628 28.75 21.29 8.97
CA GLU A 628 27.48 20.97 8.32
C GLU A 628 26.26 21.34 9.17
N TRP A 629 26.42 21.53 10.48
CA TRP A 629 25.27 21.73 11.36
C TRP A 629 24.68 23.14 11.23
N VAL A 630 23.37 23.19 10.99
CA VAL A 630 22.54 24.40 11.08
C VAL A 630 21.32 24.12 11.97
N PRO A 631 20.85 25.10 12.76
CA PRO A 631 19.64 24.94 13.58
C PRO A 631 18.41 24.51 12.76
N GLU A 632 17.86 23.33 13.02
CA GLU A 632 16.63 22.84 12.36
C GLU A 632 15.39 23.56 12.94
N VAL A 633 14.73 24.42 12.18
CA VAL A 633 13.48 25.06 12.61
C VAL A 633 12.27 24.22 12.22
N ARG A 634 11.38 23.90 13.17
CA ARG A 634 10.11 23.24 12.89
C ARG A 634 8.95 24.25 12.93
N PRO A 635 7.85 24.01 12.20
CA PRO A 635 6.72 24.94 12.15
C PRO A 635 6.13 25.33 13.53
N GLU A 636 6.25 24.45 14.53
CA GLU A 636 5.77 24.72 15.89
C GLU A 636 6.72 25.56 16.77
N ASP A 637 8.02 25.60 16.46
CA ASP A 637 9.05 26.16 17.35
C ASP A 637 8.99 27.68 17.50
N PRO A 638 8.78 28.47 16.42
CA PRO A 638 8.68 29.93 16.54
C PRO A 638 7.55 30.38 17.47
N GLY A 639 6.51 29.55 17.62
CA GLY A 639 5.41 29.79 18.55
C GLY A 639 5.75 29.56 20.02
N ARG A 640 6.95 29.06 20.34
CA ARG A 640 7.45 28.76 21.69
C ARG A 640 8.53 29.74 22.16
N TRP A 641 9.17 30.45 21.24
CA TRP A 641 10.29 31.35 21.50
C TRP A 641 9.83 32.77 21.82
N THR A 642 10.60 33.49 22.64
CA THR A 642 10.46 34.95 22.78
C THR A 642 10.95 35.66 21.51
N PRO A 643 10.60 36.94 21.27
CA PRO A 643 11.13 37.67 20.13
C PRO A 643 12.67 37.71 20.11
N PRO A 644 13.39 38.00 21.22
CA PRO A 644 14.86 37.92 21.23
C PRO A 644 15.41 36.53 20.89
N GLN A 645 14.76 35.46 21.36
CA GLN A 645 15.15 34.08 21.04
C GLN A 645 14.98 33.78 19.54
N ALA A 646 13.84 34.17 18.95
CA ALA A 646 13.58 33.97 17.53
C ALA A 646 14.54 34.81 16.67
N ASP A 647 14.82 36.06 17.06
CA ASP A 647 15.76 36.94 16.37
C ASP A 647 17.20 36.38 16.45
N ARG A 648 17.61 35.80 17.59
CA ARG A 648 18.92 35.15 17.73
C ARG A 648 19.06 33.96 16.79
N VAL A 649 18.06 33.07 16.73
CA VAL A 649 18.06 31.93 15.79
C VAL A 649 18.04 32.44 14.34
N ARG A 650 17.25 33.48 14.03
CA ARG A 650 17.22 34.10 12.69
C ARG A 650 18.60 34.61 12.31
N ALA A 651 19.31 35.29 13.22
CA ALA A 651 20.65 35.80 13.00
C ALA A 651 21.66 34.66 12.72
N GLU A 652 21.58 33.55 13.47
CA GLU A 652 22.41 32.37 13.22
C GLU A 652 22.15 31.74 11.85
N LEU A 653 20.89 31.58 11.45
CA LEU A 653 20.55 31.06 10.13
C LEU A 653 20.97 32.01 9.00
N ALA A 654 20.77 33.32 9.18
CA ALA A 654 21.20 34.32 8.21
C ALA A 654 22.73 34.38 8.09
N SER A 655 23.45 34.18 9.18
CA SER A 655 24.91 34.01 9.18
C SER A 655 25.32 32.75 8.43
N ALA A 656 24.72 31.60 8.76
CA ALA A 656 25.00 30.32 8.12
C ALA A 656 24.72 30.33 6.61
N ALA A 657 23.67 31.03 6.15
CA ALA A 657 23.39 31.18 4.72
C ALA A 657 24.47 31.98 3.98
N ARG A 658 25.12 32.96 4.65
CA ARG A 658 26.19 33.81 4.08
C ARG A 658 27.58 33.18 4.16
N ASP A 659 27.78 32.17 5.00
CA ASP A 659 29.09 31.53 5.20
C ASP A 659 29.42 30.56 4.04
N GLU A 660 30.22 31.04 3.10
CA GLU A 660 30.67 30.28 1.92
C GLU A 660 31.53 29.06 2.27
N ARG A 661 32.07 28.97 3.50
CA ARG A 661 32.82 27.79 3.95
C ARG A 661 31.91 26.60 4.25
N ARG A 662 30.60 26.82 4.39
CA ARG A 662 29.62 25.77 4.67
C ARG A 662 29.15 25.06 3.40
N PRO A 663 28.86 23.75 3.46
CA PRO A 663 28.28 23.03 2.33
C PRO A 663 26.94 23.63 1.87
N ALA A 664 26.65 23.53 0.58
CA ALA A 664 25.44 24.08 -0.02
C ALA A 664 24.16 23.61 0.67
N ASP A 665 24.05 22.33 1.02
CA ASP A 665 22.88 21.76 1.70
C ASP A 665 22.61 22.40 3.07
N ALA A 666 23.66 22.75 3.83
CA ALA A 666 23.53 23.45 5.10
C ALA A 666 23.01 24.90 4.89
N ARG A 667 23.53 25.59 3.87
CA ARG A 667 23.08 26.94 3.49
C ARG A 667 21.62 26.93 3.01
N ILE A 668 21.22 25.94 2.22
CA ILE A 668 19.82 25.71 1.80
C ILE A 668 18.92 25.45 3.01
N GLY A 669 19.34 24.58 3.94
CA GLY A 669 18.62 24.31 5.19
C GLY A 669 18.42 25.57 6.03
N ALA A 670 19.41 26.47 6.05
CA ALA A 670 19.31 27.74 6.74
C ALA A 670 18.28 28.68 6.11
N LEU A 671 18.25 28.81 4.78
CA LEU A 671 17.23 29.57 4.05
C LEU A 671 15.82 29.02 4.31
N TYR A 672 15.65 27.69 4.31
CA TYR A 672 14.38 27.08 4.66
C TYR A 672 13.93 27.43 6.08
N GLY A 673 14.86 27.38 7.05
CA GLY A 673 14.59 27.79 8.43
C GLY A 673 14.17 29.25 8.55
N LEU A 674 14.82 30.17 7.82
CA LEU A 674 14.42 31.59 7.77
C LEU A 674 12.97 31.76 7.28
N GLY A 675 12.53 30.95 6.31
CA GLY A 675 11.15 30.96 5.82
C GLY A 675 10.10 30.64 6.89
N LEU A 676 10.48 29.95 7.97
CA LEU A 676 9.57 29.61 9.07
C LEU A 676 9.57 30.65 10.20
N LEU A 677 10.53 31.58 10.22
CA LEU A 677 10.72 32.53 11.30
C LEU A 677 10.01 33.87 11.06
N PRO A 678 9.52 34.53 12.13
CA PRO A 678 9.03 35.89 12.03
C PRO A 678 10.07 36.84 11.46
N GLY A 679 9.68 37.62 10.44
CA GLY A 679 10.55 38.58 9.78
C GLY A 679 11.55 38.00 8.78
N GLY A 680 11.61 36.66 8.63
CA GLY A 680 12.57 36.00 7.72
C GLY A 680 12.37 36.33 6.24
N LEU A 681 11.19 36.83 5.83
CA LEU A 681 10.99 37.31 4.46
C LEU A 681 12.01 38.40 4.07
N GLY A 682 12.35 39.30 5.00
CA GLY A 682 13.33 40.36 4.75
C GLY A 682 14.73 39.82 4.47
N ASP A 683 15.10 38.69 5.08
CA ASP A 683 16.37 38.01 4.80
C ASP A 683 16.33 37.26 3.46
N LEU A 684 15.17 36.70 3.08
CA LEU A 684 15.02 35.89 1.87
C LEU A 684 14.96 36.69 0.57
N VAL A 685 14.38 37.90 0.59
CA VAL A 685 14.23 38.73 -0.62
C VAL A 685 15.58 39.05 -1.28
N PRO A 686 16.61 39.53 -0.56
CA PRO A 686 17.93 39.77 -1.15
C PRO A 686 18.57 38.51 -1.77
N TRP A 687 18.33 37.32 -1.19
CA TRP A 687 18.84 36.06 -1.75
C TRP A 687 18.15 35.71 -3.07
N ALA A 688 16.84 35.94 -3.19
CA ALA A 688 16.10 35.66 -4.42
C ALA A 688 16.57 36.52 -5.62
N GLU A 689 17.10 37.70 -5.34
CA GLU A 689 17.62 38.66 -6.33
C GLU A 689 19.05 38.33 -6.81
N ARG A 690 19.82 37.53 -6.08
CA ARG A 690 21.20 37.17 -6.47
C ARG A 690 21.25 36.40 -7.79
N GLU A 691 22.24 36.69 -8.63
CA GLU A 691 22.43 36.02 -9.94
C GLU A 691 23.61 35.04 -9.94
N ASP A 692 24.61 35.31 -9.11
CA ASP A 692 25.85 34.56 -8.92
C ASP A 692 25.65 33.22 -8.19
N GLU A 693 24.62 33.10 -7.34
CA GLU A 693 24.31 31.88 -6.57
C GLU A 693 22.91 31.33 -6.89
N PRO A 694 22.66 30.79 -8.09
CA PRO A 694 21.32 30.43 -8.55
C PRO A 694 20.61 29.39 -7.68
N VAL A 695 21.34 28.41 -7.13
CA VAL A 695 20.78 27.35 -6.27
C VAL A 695 20.22 27.93 -4.96
N LEU A 696 20.93 28.89 -4.35
CA LEU A 696 20.48 29.53 -3.11
C LEU A 696 19.36 30.53 -3.35
N ALA A 697 19.39 31.25 -4.47
CA ALA A 697 18.28 32.09 -4.89
C ALA A 697 16.99 31.27 -5.09
N GLU A 698 17.09 30.08 -5.69
CA GLU A 698 15.97 29.15 -5.81
C GLU A 698 15.51 28.62 -4.44
N ALA A 699 16.43 28.24 -3.55
CA ALA A 699 16.08 27.81 -2.19
C ALA A 699 15.37 28.92 -1.39
N ALA A 700 15.78 30.18 -1.56
CA ALA A 700 15.11 31.31 -0.92
C ALA A 700 13.67 31.50 -1.42
N LEU A 701 13.44 31.36 -2.73
CA LEU A 701 12.10 31.40 -3.33
C LEU A 701 11.21 30.26 -2.81
N ASP A 702 11.75 29.05 -2.66
CA ASP A 702 11.00 27.92 -2.09
C ASP A 702 10.64 28.17 -0.60
N ALA A 703 11.59 28.70 0.18
CA ALA A 703 11.38 29.03 1.59
C ALA A 703 10.29 30.10 1.81
N MET A 704 10.13 31.05 0.88
CA MET A 704 9.08 32.08 0.93
C MET A 704 7.66 31.48 0.93
N ALA A 705 7.49 30.22 0.54
CA ALA A 705 6.19 29.54 0.57
C ALA A 705 5.60 29.40 1.99
N PHE A 706 6.43 29.50 3.03
CA PHE A 706 6.07 29.24 4.43
C PHE A 706 6.19 30.47 5.35
N THR A 707 6.47 31.64 4.78
CA THR A 707 6.66 32.88 5.55
C THR A 707 5.45 33.28 6.38
N ASP A 708 5.67 34.10 7.40
CA ASP A 708 4.62 34.71 8.19
C ASP A 708 3.96 35.93 7.53
N ARG A 709 4.48 36.41 6.40
CA ARG A 709 3.88 37.47 5.55
C ARG A 709 3.54 36.94 4.15
N PRO A 710 2.63 35.95 4.02
CA PRO A 710 2.41 35.23 2.76
C PRO A 710 1.89 36.13 1.63
N ALA A 711 1.12 37.18 1.93
CA ALA A 711 0.62 38.09 0.90
C ALA A 711 1.74 38.92 0.24
N GLU A 712 2.80 39.24 0.97
CA GLU A 712 3.96 39.97 0.45
C GLU A 712 4.92 39.05 -0.29
N ALA A 713 5.18 37.86 0.27
CA ALA A 713 5.91 36.81 -0.44
C ALA A 713 5.25 36.46 -1.77
N LEU A 714 3.91 36.39 -1.83
CA LEU A 714 3.18 36.13 -3.07
C LEU A 714 3.52 37.14 -4.17
N ALA A 715 3.65 38.43 -3.82
CA ALA A 715 4.02 39.47 -4.78
C ALA A 715 5.44 39.25 -5.31
N VAL A 716 6.41 38.97 -4.43
CA VAL A 716 7.80 38.66 -4.79
C VAL A 716 7.87 37.42 -5.70
N LEU A 717 7.19 36.34 -5.31
CA LEU A 717 7.14 35.10 -6.10
C LEU A 717 6.57 35.34 -7.51
N LEU A 718 5.57 36.21 -7.67
CA LEU A 718 5.00 36.53 -8.98
C LEU A 718 5.95 37.35 -9.86
N VAL A 719 6.80 38.18 -9.28
CA VAL A 719 7.88 38.87 -10.00
C VAL A 719 8.88 37.84 -10.53
N HIS A 720 9.39 36.95 -9.67
CA HIS A 720 10.36 35.92 -10.09
C HIS A 720 9.75 34.82 -10.97
N ALA A 721 8.44 34.61 -10.91
CA ALA A 721 7.72 33.73 -11.84
C ALA A 721 7.83 34.21 -13.29
N ARG A 722 8.21 35.47 -13.52
CA ARG A 722 8.50 36.05 -14.85
C ARG A 722 9.99 35.98 -15.22
N GLY A 723 10.88 35.44 -14.40
CA GLY A 723 12.32 35.39 -14.64
C GLY A 723 12.84 34.03 -15.11
N PRO A 724 14.17 33.80 -15.05
CA PRO A 724 14.82 32.50 -15.26
C PRO A 724 14.41 31.45 -14.22
N ARG A 725 14.15 31.87 -12.98
CA ARG A 725 13.76 31.02 -11.83
C ARG A 725 12.26 30.72 -11.76
N SER A 726 11.57 30.81 -12.90
CA SER A 726 10.11 30.70 -12.99
C SER A 726 9.58 29.39 -12.39
N ALA A 727 10.28 28.26 -12.61
CA ALA A 727 9.82 26.95 -12.15
C ALA A 727 9.68 26.87 -10.62
N VAL A 728 10.66 27.35 -9.87
CA VAL A 728 10.68 27.30 -8.40
C VAL A 728 9.71 28.31 -7.82
N ALA A 729 9.72 29.55 -8.33
CA ALA A 729 8.77 30.59 -7.89
C ALA A 729 7.31 30.13 -8.09
N VAL A 730 7.00 29.53 -9.25
CA VAL A 730 5.67 28.98 -9.56
C VAL A 730 5.29 27.82 -8.63
N ALA A 731 6.23 26.96 -8.25
CA ALA A 731 5.98 25.88 -7.30
C ALA A 731 5.61 26.42 -5.90
N ALA A 732 6.27 27.49 -5.45
CA ALA A 732 6.03 28.14 -4.17
C ALA A 732 4.70 28.92 -4.09
N LEU A 733 4.12 29.36 -5.22
CA LEU A 733 2.84 30.10 -5.25
C LEU A 733 1.69 29.31 -4.61
N GLY A 734 1.67 27.99 -4.74
CA GLY A 734 0.56 27.15 -4.26
C GLY A 734 0.46 27.10 -2.73
N PRO A 735 1.50 26.65 -2.01
CA PRO A 735 1.50 26.67 -0.55
C PRO A 735 1.38 28.08 0.02
N CYS A 736 2.03 29.08 -0.59
CA CYS A 736 1.92 30.48 -0.18
C CYS A 736 0.48 31.00 -0.31
N GLY A 737 -0.14 30.83 -1.48
CA GLY A 737 -1.52 31.24 -1.74
C GLY A 737 -2.54 30.55 -0.84
N ALA A 738 -2.28 29.33 -0.37
CA ALA A 738 -3.16 28.63 0.57
C ALA A 738 -3.25 29.31 1.96
N LEU A 739 -2.33 30.22 2.28
CA LEU A 739 -2.28 31.03 3.50
C LEU A 739 -2.81 32.46 3.31
N VAL A 740 -3.03 32.90 2.06
CA VAL A 740 -3.50 34.27 1.74
C VAL A 740 -5.03 34.33 1.74
N PRO A 741 -5.66 35.33 2.40
CA PRO A 741 -7.09 35.54 2.35
C PRO A 741 -7.63 35.66 0.91
N PRO A 742 -8.76 35.03 0.56
CA PRO A 742 -9.32 35.09 -0.79
C PRO A 742 -9.54 36.49 -1.35
N SER A 743 -9.93 37.46 -0.50
CA SER A 743 -10.11 38.87 -0.88
C SER A 743 -8.83 39.50 -1.47
N ARG A 744 -7.66 39.12 -0.95
CA ARG A 744 -6.35 39.59 -1.42
C ARG A 744 -5.78 38.71 -2.53
N LEU A 745 -6.05 37.41 -2.48
CA LEU A 745 -5.53 36.43 -3.44
C LEU A 745 -6.18 36.56 -4.83
N GLY A 746 -7.50 36.79 -4.89
CA GLY A 746 -8.25 36.81 -6.15
C GLY A 746 -7.79 37.85 -7.15
N PRO A 747 -7.71 39.14 -6.79
CA PRO A 747 -7.22 40.18 -7.68
C PRO A 747 -5.82 39.89 -8.21
N VAL A 748 -4.93 39.40 -7.35
CA VAL A 748 -3.53 39.07 -7.70
C VAL A 748 -3.45 37.93 -8.70
N LEU A 749 -4.21 36.85 -8.50
CA LEU A 749 -4.24 35.73 -9.45
C LEU A 749 -4.95 36.08 -10.76
N ALA A 750 -5.98 36.94 -10.71
CA ALA A 750 -6.66 37.43 -11.90
C ALA A 750 -5.69 38.24 -12.76
N GLU A 751 -4.99 39.21 -12.18
CA GLU A 751 -3.98 40.01 -12.89
C GLU A 751 -2.85 39.12 -13.43
N ALA A 752 -2.37 38.15 -12.66
CA ALA A 752 -1.35 37.21 -13.13
C ALA A 752 -1.82 36.32 -14.31
N LEU A 753 -3.13 36.05 -14.45
CA LEU A 753 -3.70 35.26 -15.53
C LEU A 753 -4.07 36.08 -16.76
N THR A 754 -4.67 37.26 -16.59
CA THR A 754 -5.21 38.08 -17.70
C THR A 754 -4.33 39.27 -18.06
N GLY A 755 -3.39 39.67 -17.20
CA GLY A 755 -2.53 40.82 -17.42
C GLY A 755 -1.55 40.64 -18.58
N PRO A 756 -1.19 41.73 -19.30
CA PRO A 756 -0.35 41.67 -20.50
C PRO A 756 1.10 41.25 -20.21
N ALA A 757 1.58 41.46 -18.98
CA ALA A 757 2.95 41.18 -18.56
C ALA A 757 3.18 39.74 -18.02
N GLY A 758 2.17 38.86 -18.06
CA GLY A 758 2.25 37.52 -17.49
C GLY A 758 2.97 36.50 -18.38
N LYS A 759 4.03 35.83 -17.88
CA LYS A 759 4.63 34.66 -18.56
C LYS A 759 3.66 33.48 -18.59
N VAL A 760 3.76 32.65 -19.65
CA VAL A 760 2.91 31.46 -19.86
C VAL A 760 2.88 30.53 -18.65
N THR A 761 4.01 30.29 -17.99
CA THR A 761 4.12 29.43 -16.80
C THR A 761 3.33 29.98 -15.60
N ALA A 762 3.49 31.27 -15.31
CA ALA A 762 2.76 31.95 -14.23
C ALA A 762 1.25 32.02 -14.50
N ARG A 763 0.85 32.30 -15.74
CA ARG A 763 -0.57 32.29 -16.17
C ARG A 763 -1.19 30.91 -15.98
N LYS A 764 -0.49 29.84 -16.41
CA LYS A 764 -0.93 28.44 -16.24
C LYS A 764 -1.14 28.09 -14.77
N GLU A 765 -0.21 28.46 -13.89
CA GLU A 765 -0.37 28.17 -12.46
C GLU A 765 -1.47 29.00 -11.82
N SER A 766 -1.61 30.28 -12.19
CA SER A 766 -2.69 31.14 -11.70
C SER A 766 -4.07 30.54 -12.01
N ALA A 767 -4.29 30.04 -13.23
CA ALA A 767 -5.52 29.31 -13.58
C ALA A 767 -5.76 28.08 -12.69
N ARG A 768 -4.71 27.29 -12.39
CA ARG A 768 -4.80 26.13 -11.51
C ARG A 768 -5.06 26.53 -10.05
N LEU A 769 -4.53 27.64 -9.57
CA LEU A 769 -4.71 28.10 -8.19
C LEU A 769 -6.10 28.70 -7.97
N LEU A 770 -6.64 29.45 -8.94
CA LEU A 770 -8.02 29.93 -8.90
C LEU A 770 -9.01 28.77 -8.69
N GLU A 771 -8.83 27.69 -9.44
CA GLU A 771 -9.60 26.45 -9.28
C GLU A 771 -9.33 25.73 -7.96
N ARG A 772 -8.06 25.48 -7.63
CA ARG A 772 -7.67 24.65 -6.48
C ARG A 772 -8.00 25.28 -5.13
N LEU A 773 -7.85 26.60 -5.02
CA LEU A 773 -8.07 27.36 -3.78
C LEU A 773 -9.50 27.90 -3.66
N ARG A 774 -10.30 27.78 -4.73
CA ARG A 774 -11.72 28.16 -4.80
C ARG A 774 -11.93 29.60 -4.35
N VAL A 775 -11.18 30.49 -5.00
CA VAL A 775 -11.30 31.93 -4.79
C VAL A 775 -12.69 32.38 -5.28
N PRO A 776 -13.42 33.24 -4.56
CA PRO A 776 -14.70 33.77 -5.03
C PRO A 776 -14.54 34.44 -6.40
N GLY A 777 -15.48 34.21 -7.32
CA GLY A 777 -15.39 34.73 -8.70
C GLY A 777 -14.36 34.05 -9.60
N ALA A 778 -13.73 32.94 -9.17
CA ALA A 778 -12.74 32.22 -9.98
C ALA A 778 -13.27 31.78 -11.36
N ALA A 779 -14.52 31.33 -11.44
CA ALA A 779 -15.15 30.93 -12.70
C ALA A 779 -15.22 32.11 -13.68
N ASP A 780 -15.59 33.31 -13.21
CA ASP A 780 -15.68 34.51 -14.05
C ASP A 780 -14.30 34.90 -14.61
N VAL A 781 -13.25 34.83 -13.78
CA VAL A 781 -11.88 35.12 -14.21
C VAL A 781 -11.40 34.10 -15.27
N LEU A 782 -11.68 32.81 -15.05
CA LEU A 782 -11.30 31.74 -15.98
C LEU A 782 -12.07 31.83 -17.31
N LEU A 783 -13.37 32.15 -17.27
CA LEU A 783 -14.20 32.33 -18.46
C LEU A 783 -13.78 33.58 -19.25
N ARG A 784 -13.45 34.69 -18.57
CA ARG A 784 -12.87 35.87 -19.24
C ARG A 784 -11.57 35.53 -19.96
N ALA A 785 -10.68 34.77 -19.31
CA ALA A 785 -9.45 34.31 -19.96
C ALA A 785 -9.74 33.35 -21.13
N TRP A 786 -10.71 32.44 -20.98
CA TRP A 786 -11.13 31.53 -22.05
C TRP A 786 -11.61 32.27 -23.30
N ASN A 787 -12.39 33.34 -23.12
CA ASN A 787 -12.97 34.10 -24.22
C ASN A 787 -12.00 35.09 -24.88
N ASP A 788 -10.78 35.27 -24.35
CA ASP A 788 -9.75 36.09 -24.97
C ASP A 788 -9.18 35.39 -26.22
N PRO A 789 -9.38 35.94 -27.44
CA PRO A 789 -8.84 35.34 -28.67
C PRO A 789 -7.31 35.26 -28.67
N GLY A 790 -6.64 36.19 -27.98
CA GLY A 790 -5.18 36.27 -27.86
C GLY A 790 -4.57 35.33 -26.80
N LEU A 791 -5.38 34.53 -26.09
CA LEU A 791 -4.86 33.64 -25.04
C LEU A 791 -3.95 32.56 -25.63
N HIS A 792 -2.70 32.53 -25.15
CA HIS A 792 -1.71 31.52 -25.53
C HIS A 792 -2.22 30.08 -25.35
N ARG A 793 -1.98 29.21 -26.34
CA ARG A 793 -2.52 27.83 -26.41
C ARG A 793 -2.33 27.01 -25.12
N ASP A 794 -1.13 27.03 -24.51
CA ASP A 794 -0.86 26.25 -23.30
C ASP A 794 -1.56 26.82 -22.06
N VAL A 795 -1.80 28.13 -22.04
CA VAL A 795 -2.58 28.78 -20.96
C VAL A 795 -4.04 28.41 -21.14
N ARG A 796 -4.56 28.41 -22.38
CA ARG A 796 -5.91 27.96 -22.72
C ARG A 796 -6.15 26.52 -22.27
N VAL A 797 -5.20 25.61 -22.47
CA VAL A 797 -5.27 24.23 -21.93
C VAL A 797 -5.35 24.22 -20.39
N ALA A 798 -4.57 25.06 -19.70
CA ALA A 798 -4.64 25.15 -18.24
C ALA A 798 -5.97 25.72 -17.74
N VAL A 799 -6.53 26.72 -18.43
CA VAL A 799 -7.86 27.27 -18.17
C VAL A 799 -8.94 26.21 -18.41
N ALA A 800 -8.88 25.45 -19.52
CA ALA A 800 -9.80 24.33 -19.75
C ALA A 800 -9.71 23.27 -18.64
N ALA A 801 -8.50 22.91 -18.22
CA ALA A 801 -8.30 21.95 -17.13
C ALA A 801 -8.89 22.44 -15.80
N ALA A 802 -8.88 23.76 -15.57
CA ALA A 802 -9.49 24.41 -14.42
C ALA A 802 -11.03 24.45 -14.53
N LEU A 803 -11.59 24.97 -15.63
CA LEU A 803 -13.04 25.02 -15.88
C LEU A 803 -13.70 23.64 -15.81
N ARG A 804 -13.02 22.61 -16.32
CA ARG A 804 -13.45 21.21 -16.21
C ARG A 804 -13.77 20.78 -14.77
N ARG A 805 -13.10 21.37 -13.78
CA ARG A 805 -13.26 21.05 -12.35
C ARG A 805 -14.27 21.96 -11.65
N MET A 806 -15.02 22.76 -12.42
CA MET A 806 -16.09 23.63 -11.93
C MET A 806 -17.43 23.33 -12.65
N PRO A 807 -17.85 22.05 -12.78
CA PRO A 807 -19.07 21.70 -13.54
C PRO A 807 -20.36 22.26 -12.93
N GLU A 808 -20.32 22.69 -11.67
CA GLU A 808 -21.42 23.37 -10.99
C GLU A 808 -21.76 24.73 -11.61
N ASP A 809 -20.83 25.37 -12.33
CA ASP A 809 -21.11 26.55 -13.14
C ASP A 809 -21.51 26.10 -14.55
N PRO A 810 -22.78 26.28 -14.98
CA PRO A 810 -23.25 25.79 -16.27
C PRO A 810 -22.49 26.39 -17.46
N ARG A 811 -21.91 27.59 -17.30
CA ARG A 811 -21.11 28.26 -18.33
C ARG A 811 -19.79 27.54 -18.58
N ALA A 812 -19.25 26.82 -17.59
CA ALA A 812 -17.95 26.17 -17.70
C ALA A 812 -17.96 25.03 -18.72
N VAL A 813 -18.93 24.10 -18.63
CA VAL A 813 -19.04 22.97 -19.59
C VAL A 813 -19.43 23.47 -20.98
N ALA A 814 -20.28 24.49 -21.06
CA ALA A 814 -20.66 25.13 -22.32
C ALA A 814 -19.43 25.72 -23.04
N ALA A 815 -18.61 26.51 -22.34
CA ALA A 815 -17.38 27.10 -22.88
C ALA A 815 -16.38 26.04 -23.38
N LEU A 816 -16.27 24.90 -22.68
CA LEU A 816 -15.42 23.80 -23.12
C LEU A 816 -15.87 23.16 -24.45
N GLY A 817 -17.08 23.43 -24.93
CA GLY A 817 -17.54 23.01 -26.26
C GLY A 817 -16.60 23.48 -27.38
N ASP A 818 -16.06 24.69 -27.27
CA ASP A 818 -15.14 25.26 -28.27
C ASP A 818 -13.81 24.48 -28.39
N ALA A 819 -13.49 23.65 -27.40
CA ALA A 819 -12.32 22.77 -27.43
C ALA A 819 -12.41 21.66 -28.49
N ALA A 820 -13.62 21.39 -29.01
CA ALA A 820 -13.85 20.49 -30.14
C ALA A 820 -13.95 21.23 -31.49
N GLY A 821 -13.84 22.57 -31.50
CA GLY A 821 -13.92 23.40 -32.70
C GLY A 821 -12.70 24.32 -32.82
N PRO A 822 -12.86 25.65 -32.66
CA PRO A 822 -11.81 26.63 -32.94
C PRO A 822 -10.54 26.48 -32.08
N TYR A 823 -10.62 25.81 -30.93
CA TYR A 823 -9.48 25.60 -30.03
C TYR A 823 -9.00 24.14 -29.99
N ALA A 824 -9.43 23.30 -30.93
CA ALA A 824 -9.03 21.90 -31.01
C ALA A 824 -7.51 21.76 -31.17
N SER A 825 -6.90 20.91 -30.34
CA SER A 825 -5.51 20.49 -30.46
C SER A 825 -5.30 19.17 -29.71
N GLU A 826 -4.30 18.37 -30.09
CA GLU A 826 -4.03 17.09 -29.41
C GLU A 826 -3.94 17.27 -27.89
N LEU A 827 -3.20 18.27 -27.42
CA LEU A 827 -3.02 18.51 -25.99
C LEU A 827 -4.33 18.89 -25.28
N MET A 828 -5.18 19.69 -25.93
CA MET A 828 -6.49 20.07 -25.40
C MET A 828 -7.41 18.84 -25.27
N LEU A 829 -7.55 18.06 -26.35
CA LEU A 829 -8.40 16.86 -26.38
C LEU A 829 -7.94 15.86 -25.32
N ARG A 830 -6.62 15.60 -25.25
CA ARG A 830 -6.03 14.71 -24.23
C ARG A 830 -6.30 15.21 -22.83
N THR A 831 -6.20 16.52 -22.60
CA THR A 831 -6.43 17.11 -21.27
C THR A 831 -7.86 16.89 -20.82
N LEU A 832 -8.85 17.20 -21.67
CA LEU A 832 -10.27 17.03 -21.33
C LEU A 832 -10.68 15.56 -21.21
N CYS A 833 -10.11 14.67 -22.02
CA CYS A 833 -10.37 13.23 -21.98
C CYS A 833 -9.80 12.51 -20.75
N GLN A 834 -8.96 13.16 -19.93
CA GLN A 834 -8.51 12.60 -18.65
C GLN A 834 -9.62 12.58 -17.58
N ALA A 835 -10.73 13.29 -17.81
CA ALA A 835 -11.83 13.37 -16.89
C ALA A 835 -12.48 12.00 -16.70
N LYS A 836 -12.86 11.69 -15.47
CA LYS A 836 -13.57 10.44 -15.17
C LYS A 836 -14.98 10.74 -14.67
N PRO A 837 -16.01 9.95 -15.04
CA PRO A 837 -17.37 10.16 -14.53
C PRO A 837 -17.46 10.16 -13.00
N SER A 838 -16.56 9.42 -12.35
CA SER A 838 -16.44 9.38 -10.89
C SER A 838 -16.07 10.72 -10.24
N GLU A 839 -15.54 11.68 -11.01
CA GLU A 839 -15.15 13.02 -10.56
C GLU A 839 -16.31 14.03 -10.64
N TYR A 840 -17.48 13.62 -11.15
CA TYR A 840 -18.62 14.49 -11.39
C TYR A 840 -19.86 14.01 -10.62
N ALA A 841 -20.64 14.98 -10.14
CA ALA A 841 -21.99 14.74 -9.64
C ALA A 841 -22.87 14.14 -10.75
N PRO A 842 -23.84 13.27 -10.43
CA PRO A 842 -24.71 12.64 -11.42
C PRO A 842 -25.32 13.62 -12.44
N ALA A 843 -25.79 14.78 -11.99
CA ALA A 843 -26.43 15.81 -12.82
C ALA A 843 -25.52 16.40 -13.91
N HIS A 844 -24.20 16.38 -13.74
CA HIS A 844 -23.26 16.96 -14.72
C HIS A 844 -22.68 15.93 -15.69
N ARG A 845 -22.97 14.63 -15.49
CA ARG A 845 -22.38 13.57 -16.31
C ARG A 845 -22.89 13.57 -17.76
N PRO A 846 -24.19 13.79 -18.04
CA PRO A 846 -24.68 13.82 -19.41
C PRO A 846 -24.04 14.93 -20.25
N ALA A 847 -24.02 16.16 -19.72
CA ALA A 847 -23.41 17.30 -20.40
C ALA A 847 -21.92 17.07 -20.71
N TYR A 848 -21.17 16.46 -19.78
CA TYR A 848 -19.76 16.14 -20.01
C TYR A 848 -19.57 14.94 -20.95
N ALA A 849 -20.47 13.95 -20.95
CA ALA A 849 -20.45 12.84 -21.91
C ALA A 849 -20.66 13.34 -23.34
N ALA A 850 -21.61 14.26 -23.56
CA ALA A 850 -21.83 14.93 -24.83
C ALA A 850 -20.59 15.74 -25.28
N LEU A 851 -19.92 16.42 -24.35
CA LEU A 851 -18.62 17.06 -24.65
C LEU A 851 -17.57 16.04 -25.10
N VAL A 852 -17.40 14.92 -24.38
CA VAL A 852 -16.44 13.89 -24.75
C VAL A 852 -16.74 13.30 -26.13
N ARG A 853 -18.02 13.13 -26.49
CA ARG A 853 -18.42 12.74 -27.85
C ARG A 853 -17.94 13.74 -28.90
N ARG A 854 -18.15 15.04 -28.69
CA ARG A 854 -17.63 16.08 -29.61
C ARG A 854 -16.11 16.04 -29.73
N LEU A 855 -15.40 15.79 -28.63
CA LEU A 855 -13.93 15.64 -28.64
C LEU A 855 -13.46 14.40 -29.42
N VAL A 856 -14.26 13.33 -29.47
CA VAL A 856 -14.00 12.16 -30.34
C VAL A 856 -14.11 12.56 -31.80
N SER A 857 -15.18 13.28 -32.18
CA SER A 857 -15.37 13.74 -33.57
C SER A 857 -14.26 14.68 -34.03
N ALA A 858 -13.75 15.53 -33.14
CA ALA A 858 -12.66 16.46 -33.42
C ALA A 858 -11.26 15.81 -33.41
N ALA A 859 -11.14 14.52 -33.06
CA ALA A 859 -9.85 13.86 -32.93
C ALA A 859 -9.27 13.46 -34.29
N ASP A 860 -8.11 14.01 -34.60
CA ASP A 860 -7.32 13.64 -35.78
C ASP A 860 -6.14 12.72 -35.42
N GLY A 861 -5.84 11.78 -36.32
CA GLY A 861 -4.76 10.80 -36.17
C GLY A 861 -5.08 9.59 -35.26
N PRO A 862 -4.49 8.42 -35.53
CA PRO A 862 -4.86 7.16 -34.88
C PRO A 862 -4.59 7.14 -33.36
N GLY A 863 -3.52 7.79 -32.90
CA GLY A 863 -3.14 7.81 -31.49
C GLY A 863 -4.06 8.65 -30.61
N VAL A 864 -4.59 9.77 -31.13
CA VAL A 864 -5.53 10.64 -30.42
C VAL A 864 -6.91 10.01 -30.40
N ARG A 865 -7.39 9.54 -31.56
CA ARG A 865 -8.66 8.79 -31.71
C ARG A 865 -8.75 7.61 -30.76
N PHE A 866 -7.70 6.78 -30.66
CA PHE A 866 -7.69 5.67 -29.71
C PHE A 866 -7.92 6.12 -28.25
N ARG A 867 -7.30 7.24 -27.83
CA ARG A 867 -7.43 7.75 -26.46
C ARG A 867 -8.78 8.40 -26.22
N THR A 868 -9.30 9.19 -27.16
CA THR A 868 -10.61 9.83 -27.05
C THR A 868 -11.72 8.78 -27.05
N SER A 869 -11.65 7.75 -27.91
CA SER A 869 -12.61 6.63 -27.89
C SER A 869 -12.54 5.82 -26.60
N LYS A 870 -11.34 5.61 -26.03
CA LYS A 870 -11.21 4.99 -24.70
C LYS A 870 -11.82 5.86 -23.60
N ALA A 871 -11.67 7.18 -23.68
CA ALA A 871 -12.31 8.11 -22.75
C ALA A 871 -13.83 8.05 -22.91
N PHE A 872 -14.35 8.08 -24.13
CA PHE A 872 -15.78 7.93 -24.40
C PHE A 872 -16.32 6.61 -23.85
N GLY A 873 -15.60 5.50 -23.99
CA GLY A 873 -15.97 4.22 -23.36
C GLY A 873 -16.10 4.28 -21.83
N ALA A 874 -15.48 5.26 -21.16
CA ALA A 874 -15.71 5.51 -19.74
C ALA A 874 -16.94 6.38 -19.48
N TRP A 875 -17.42 7.16 -20.45
CA TRP A 875 -18.51 8.15 -20.33
C TRP A 875 -19.83 7.74 -21.00
N VAL A 876 -19.78 6.71 -21.85
CA VAL A 876 -20.87 6.29 -22.73
C VAL A 876 -22.19 5.97 -22.02
N SER A 877 -22.16 5.49 -20.77
CA SER A 877 -23.39 5.20 -20.01
C SER A 877 -24.17 6.45 -19.58
N TRP A 878 -23.65 7.66 -19.85
CA TRP A 878 -24.32 8.94 -19.62
C TRP A 878 -24.54 9.73 -20.91
N TYR A 879 -24.24 9.15 -22.08
CA TYR A 879 -24.51 9.77 -23.37
C TYR A 879 -25.91 9.37 -23.85
N GLU A 880 -26.72 10.32 -24.34
CA GLU A 880 -28.18 10.15 -24.52
C GLU A 880 -28.69 10.48 -25.94
N GLU A 881 -27.84 10.94 -26.86
CA GLU A 881 -28.26 11.46 -28.18
C GLU A 881 -27.47 10.84 -29.34
N GLY A 882 -27.90 11.03 -30.58
CA GLY A 882 -27.09 10.72 -31.77
C GLY A 882 -26.80 9.23 -32.04
N PHE A 883 -27.60 8.30 -31.51
CA PHE A 883 -27.38 6.86 -31.70
C PHE A 883 -27.73 6.39 -33.12
N ALA A 884 -28.81 6.91 -33.70
CA ALA A 884 -29.29 6.49 -35.01
C ALA A 884 -28.28 6.79 -36.12
N GLU A 885 -27.63 7.95 -36.06
CA GLU A 885 -26.61 8.39 -37.00
C GLU A 885 -25.36 7.51 -36.92
N VAL A 886 -24.95 7.11 -35.70
CA VAL A 886 -23.84 6.17 -35.50
C VAL A 886 -24.16 4.81 -36.11
N PHE A 887 -25.37 4.29 -35.88
CA PHE A 887 -25.77 2.99 -36.42
C PHE A 887 -25.87 3.03 -37.94
N ALA A 888 -26.47 4.07 -38.52
CA ALA A 888 -26.60 4.24 -39.97
C ALA A 888 -25.24 4.32 -40.67
N ALA A 889 -24.32 5.16 -40.18
CA ALA A 889 -22.99 5.31 -40.77
C ALA A 889 -22.16 4.02 -40.70
N VAL A 890 -22.25 3.27 -39.60
CA VAL A 890 -21.52 1.99 -39.47
C VAL A 890 -22.15 0.90 -40.35
N ALA A 891 -23.48 0.86 -40.46
CA ALA A 891 -24.22 -0.15 -41.22
C ALA A 891 -24.01 -0.05 -42.74
N ASP A 892 -23.73 1.14 -43.28
CA ASP A 892 -23.41 1.35 -44.69
C ASP A 892 -21.91 1.15 -44.97
N PRO A 893 -21.48 0.07 -45.68
CA PRO A 893 -20.08 -0.13 -46.05
C PRO A 893 -19.53 0.96 -46.99
N GLY A 894 -20.40 1.64 -47.74
CA GLY A 894 -20.07 2.72 -48.65
C GLY A 894 -19.77 4.04 -47.93
N ASP A 895 -20.30 4.23 -46.72
CA ASP A 895 -20.05 5.43 -45.91
C ASP A 895 -18.68 5.36 -45.23
N PRO A 896 -17.70 6.21 -45.62
CA PRO A 896 -16.40 6.24 -44.96
C PRO A 896 -16.49 6.69 -43.49
N ALA A 897 -17.51 7.45 -43.09
CA ALA A 897 -17.69 7.90 -41.70
C ALA A 897 -17.91 6.74 -40.72
N GLY A 898 -18.44 5.61 -41.20
CA GLY A 898 -18.60 4.40 -40.38
C GLY A 898 -17.29 3.84 -39.82
N ASP A 899 -16.14 4.11 -40.45
CA ASP A 899 -14.83 3.69 -39.93
C ASP A 899 -14.47 4.49 -38.67
N ASP A 900 -14.88 5.76 -38.62
CA ASP A 900 -14.66 6.67 -37.50
C ASP A 900 -15.67 6.43 -36.35
N GLU A 901 -16.88 5.98 -36.69
CA GLU A 901 -17.96 5.71 -35.73
C GLU A 901 -17.94 4.29 -35.13
N LEU A 902 -17.26 3.33 -35.76
CA LEU A 902 -17.14 1.95 -35.25
C LEU A 902 -16.62 1.86 -33.80
N PRO A 903 -15.59 2.63 -33.36
CA PRO A 903 -15.17 2.64 -31.96
C PRO A 903 -16.24 3.16 -30.98
N VAL A 904 -17.12 4.06 -31.43
CA VAL A 904 -18.25 4.60 -30.65
C VAL A 904 -19.30 3.52 -30.45
N LEU A 905 -19.67 2.79 -31.52
CA LEU A 905 -20.55 1.63 -31.44
C LEU A 905 -20.00 0.56 -30.49
N HIS A 906 -18.71 0.23 -30.56
CA HIS A 906 -18.10 -0.72 -29.63
C HIS A 906 -18.21 -0.29 -28.16
N ALA A 907 -18.08 1.01 -27.88
CA ALA A 907 -18.26 1.54 -26.54
C ALA A 907 -19.72 1.39 -26.07
N LEU A 908 -20.69 1.67 -26.94
CA LEU A 908 -22.13 1.54 -26.65
C LEU A 908 -22.50 0.09 -26.32
N VAL A 909 -22.03 -0.87 -27.12
CA VAL A 909 -22.28 -2.31 -26.89
C VAL A 909 -21.67 -2.79 -25.57
N ARG A 910 -20.42 -2.37 -25.27
CA ARG A 910 -19.72 -2.74 -24.02
C ARG A 910 -20.30 -2.09 -22.77
N ALA A 911 -21.05 -1.01 -22.92
CA ALA A 911 -21.74 -0.35 -21.83
C ALA A 911 -23.17 -0.84 -21.63
N GLY A 912 -23.72 -1.58 -22.59
CA GLY A 912 -25.12 -2.00 -22.58
C GLY A 912 -26.10 -0.96 -23.13
N SER A 913 -25.61 0.14 -23.71
CA SER A 913 -26.44 1.23 -24.26
C SER A 913 -26.96 0.95 -25.67
N ALA A 914 -26.29 0.05 -26.41
CA ALA A 914 -26.76 -0.47 -27.70
C ALA A 914 -26.80 -1.99 -27.61
N GLY A 915 -27.93 -2.59 -27.97
CA GLY A 915 -28.16 -4.03 -27.86
C GLY A 915 -28.57 -4.61 -29.20
N GLU A 916 -29.87 -4.68 -29.43
CA GLU A 916 -30.47 -5.21 -30.67
C GLU A 916 -30.05 -4.41 -31.90
N GLU A 917 -29.87 -3.11 -31.75
CA GLU A 917 -29.44 -2.21 -32.82
C GLU A 917 -28.06 -2.61 -33.36
N ALA A 918 -27.17 -3.14 -32.50
CA ALA A 918 -25.87 -3.64 -32.94
C ALA A 918 -25.99 -4.94 -33.76
N LEU A 919 -27.04 -5.74 -33.53
CA LEU A 919 -27.34 -6.91 -34.37
C LEU A 919 -27.95 -6.48 -35.71
N ASP A 920 -28.76 -5.43 -35.73
CA ASP A 920 -29.29 -4.87 -36.98
C ASP A 920 -28.16 -4.35 -37.87
N VAL A 921 -27.20 -3.60 -37.29
CA VAL A 921 -25.98 -3.17 -37.97
C VAL A 921 -25.16 -4.37 -38.46
N LEU A 922 -24.97 -5.40 -37.61
CA LEU A 922 -24.25 -6.61 -38.01
C LEU A 922 -24.96 -7.33 -39.17
N SER A 923 -26.29 -7.43 -39.14
CA SER A 923 -27.07 -8.06 -40.20
C SER A 923 -26.99 -7.29 -41.51
N ALA A 924 -27.05 -5.96 -41.47
CA ALA A 924 -26.87 -5.12 -42.65
C ALA A 924 -25.49 -5.33 -43.29
N LEU A 925 -24.43 -5.38 -42.48
CA LEU A 925 -23.06 -5.58 -42.95
C LEU A 925 -22.80 -7.00 -43.51
N VAL A 926 -23.43 -8.02 -42.95
CA VAL A 926 -23.31 -9.40 -43.45
C VAL A 926 -24.06 -9.60 -44.77
N ASN A 927 -25.15 -8.86 -44.97
CA ASN A 927 -25.98 -8.93 -46.18
C ASN A 927 -25.55 -7.95 -47.29
N ALA A 928 -24.62 -7.04 -47.01
CA ALA A 928 -24.08 -6.13 -48.01
C ALA A 928 -23.13 -6.85 -48.99
N ASP A 929 -22.87 -6.21 -50.13
CA ASP A 929 -21.90 -6.72 -51.12
C ASP A 929 -20.53 -6.99 -50.48
N LEU A 930 -19.89 -8.07 -50.91
CA LEU A 930 -18.63 -8.55 -50.36
C LEU A 930 -17.50 -7.54 -50.61
N GLY A 931 -17.26 -6.70 -49.61
CA GLY A 931 -16.17 -5.72 -49.57
C GLY A 931 -15.37 -5.79 -48.27
N ASP A 932 -14.11 -5.36 -48.32
CA ASP A 932 -13.19 -5.41 -47.16
C ASP A 932 -13.74 -4.61 -45.96
N ARG A 933 -14.36 -3.44 -46.19
CA ARG A 933 -14.98 -2.62 -45.13
C ARG A 933 -16.10 -3.35 -44.41
N ALA A 934 -17.04 -3.93 -45.16
CA ALA A 934 -18.16 -4.68 -44.59
C ALA A 934 -17.66 -5.82 -43.69
N ARG A 935 -16.67 -6.58 -44.20
CA ARG A 935 -16.04 -7.69 -43.48
C ARG A 935 -15.32 -7.24 -42.20
N VAL A 936 -14.52 -6.18 -42.26
CA VAL A 936 -13.77 -5.66 -41.10
C VAL A 936 -14.71 -5.17 -40.01
N ARG A 937 -15.74 -4.39 -40.37
CA ARG A 937 -16.72 -3.86 -39.42
C ARG A 937 -17.55 -4.97 -38.79
N ALA A 938 -18.09 -5.90 -39.60
CA ALA A 938 -18.85 -7.05 -39.10
C ALA A 938 -18.02 -7.92 -38.14
N THR A 939 -16.76 -8.19 -38.50
CA THR A 939 -15.83 -8.95 -37.65
C THR A 939 -15.59 -8.23 -36.31
N ALA A 940 -15.39 -6.92 -36.32
CA ALA A 940 -15.11 -6.15 -35.12
C ALA A 940 -16.32 -6.07 -34.16
N ILE A 941 -17.54 -5.90 -34.70
CA ILE A 941 -18.79 -5.91 -33.92
C ILE A 941 -19.01 -7.29 -33.31
N ALA A 942 -18.88 -8.35 -34.13
CA ALA A 942 -19.00 -9.73 -33.69
C ALA A 942 -18.03 -10.05 -32.54
N GLN A 943 -16.75 -9.70 -32.69
CA GLN A 943 -15.74 -9.87 -31.65
C GLN A 943 -16.07 -9.07 -30.38
N THR A 944 -16.63 -7.87 -30.51
CA THR A 944 -17.04 -7.08 -29.35
C THR A 944 -18.15 -7.77 -28.57
N ILE A 945 -19.17 -8.31 -29.25
CA ILE A 945 -20.26 -9.08 -28.63
C ILE A 945 -19.73 -10.38 -28.00
N GLY A 946 -18.89 -11.13 -28.73
CA GLY A 946 -18.34 -12.41 -28.27
C GLY A 946 -17.40 -12.31 -27.07
N ASN A 947 -16.82 -11.14 -26.80
CA ASN A 947 -15.92 -10.91 -25.68
C ASN A 947 -16.61 -10.28 -24.45
N LEU A 948 -17.93 -10.11 -24.48
CA LEU A 948 -18.67 -9.59 -23.32
C LEU A 948 -18.61 -10.60 -22.16
N PRO A 949 -18.48 -10.16 -20.90
CA PRO A 949 -18.52 -11.06 -19.74
C PRO A 949 -19.87 -11.78 -19.60
N ALA A 950 -19.89 -13.00 -19.07
CA ALA A 950 -21.11 -13.82 -18.91
C ALA A 950 -22.28 -13.11 -18.20
N GLY A 951 -21.98 -12.23 -17.24
CA GLY A 951 -22.98 -11.46 -16.50
C GLY A 951 -23.34 -10.10 -17.11
N HIS A 952 -22.89 -9.80 -18.33
CA HIS A 952 -23.19 -8.55 -19.02
C HIS A 952 -24.62 -8.60 -19.62
N PRO A 953 -25.42 -7.52 -19.59
CA PRO A 953 -26.79 -7.51 -20.12
C PRO A 953 -26.87 -7.93 -21.59
N ASN A 954 -25.88 -7.55 -22.40
CA ASN A 954 -25.78 -7.91 -23.82
C ASN A 954 -25.10 -9.27 -24.10
N ALA A 955 -24.67 -10.04 -23.09
CA ALA A 955 -24.06 -11.36 -23.32
C ALA A 955 -24.97 -12.33 -24.11
N PRO A 956 -26.31 -12.36 -23.90
CA PRO A 956 -27.21 -13.21 -24.68
C PRO A 956 -27.23 -12.90 -26.19
N LEU A 957 -26.82 -11.70 -26.62
CA LEU A 957 -26.77 -11.33 -28.04
C LEU A 957 -25.79 -12.21 -28.83
N ALA A 958 -24.78 -12.79 -28.19
CA ALA A 958 -23.79 -13.64 -28.86
C ALA A 958 -24.43 -14.80 -29.63
N ARG A 959 -25.46 -15.46 -29.07
CA ARG A 959 -26.19 -16.54 -29.76
C ARG A 959 -26.89 -16.08 -31.04
N ARG A 960 -27.40 -14.84 -31.05
CA ARG A 960 -28.03 -14.24 -32.23
C ARG A 960 -26.99 -13.81 -33.25
N ALA A 961 -25.89 -13.19 -32.81
CA ALA A 961 -24.76 -12.85 -33.67
C ALA A 961 -24.17 -14.09 -34.37
N ILE A 962 -24.03 -15.22 -33.66
CA ILE A 962 -23.60 -16.50 -34.23
C ILE A 962 -24.55 -16.94 -35.36
N ARG A 963 -25.88 -16.86 -35.16
CA ARG A 963 -26.85 -17.22 -36.20
C ARG A 963 -26.78 -16.32 -37.43
N ILE A 964 -26.65 -15.00 -37.24
CA ILE A 964 -26.51 -14.03 -38.33
C ILE A 964 -25.25 -14.35 -39.15
N LEU A 965 -24.11 -14.53 -38.49
CA LEU A 965 -22.82 -14.83 -39.13
C LEU A 965 -22.82 -16.21 -39.81
N ALA A 966 -23.41 -17.23 -39.19
CA ALA A 966 -23.49 -18.57 -39.74
C ALA A 966 -24.40 -18.66 -40.97
N GLY A 967 -25.36 -17.73 -41.12
CA GLY A 967 -26.22 -17.62 -42.31
C GLY A 967 -25.46 -17.29 -43.60
N HIS A 968 -24.22 -16.79 -43.50
CA HIS A 968 -23.39 -16.48 -44.65
C HIS A 968 -22.09 -17.32 -44.65
N PRO A 969 -21.83 -18.17 -45.66
CA PRO A 969 -20.72 -19.15 -45.63
C PRO A 969 -19.32 -18.57 -45.35
N LEU A 970 -19.06 -17.33 -45.78
CA LEU A 970 -17.77 -16.66 -45.57
C LEU A 970 -17.54 -16.12 -44.14
N TYR A 971 -18.57 -16.09 -43.29
CA TYR A 971 -18.49 -15.57 -41.91
C TYR A 971 -18.49 -16.68 -40.82
N VAL A 972 -18.46 -17.96 -41.22
CA VAL A 972 -18.46 -19.11 -40.30
C VAL A 972 -17.27 -19.07 -39.33
N ALA A 973 -16.10 -18.57 -39.77
CA ALA A 973 -14.93 -18.42 -38.90
C ALA A 973 -15.19 -17.42 -37.75
N GLN A 974 -15.82 -16.28 -38.05
CA GLN A 974 -16.21 -15.28 -37.07
C GLN A 974 -17.31 -15.80 -36.14
N ALA A 975 -18.28 -16.55 -36.67
CA ALA A 975 -19.32 -17.21 -35.87
C ALA A 975 -18.68 -18.15 -34.82
N ALA A 976 -17.69 -18.95 -35.23
CA ALA A 976 -16.97 -19.86 -34.34
C ALA A 976 -16.11 -19.12 -33.29
N ASP A 977 -15.47 -18.01 -33.67
CA ASP A 977 -14.74 -17.14 -32.73
C ASP A 977 -15.68 -16.55 -31.65
N VAL A 978 -16.88 -16.11 -32.04
CA VAL A 978 -17.90 -15.59 -31.10
C VAL A 978 -18.42 -16.70 -30.19
N ALA A 979 -18.68 -17.90 -30.73
CA ALA A 979 -19.09 -19.06 -29.94
C ALA A 979 -18.06 -19.40 -28.86
N LEU A 980 -16.77 -19.49 -29.22
CA LEU A 980 -15.71 -19.76 -28.25
C LEU A 980 -15.53 -18.64 -27.22
N GLY A 981 -15.62 -17.38 -27.63
CA GLY A 981 -15.48 -16.22 -26.73
C GLY A 981 -16.61 -16.12 -25.69
N SER A 982 -17.84 -16.39 -26.11
CA SER A 982 -19.05 -16.22 -25.30
C SER A 982 -19.48 -17.48 -24.53
N ALA A 983 -18.90 -18.65 -24.82
CA ALA A 983 -19.21 -19.90 -24.12
C ALA A 983 -18.76 -19.89 -22.64
N HIS A 984 -17.78 -19.05 -22.28
CA HIS A 984 -17.26 -18.91 -20.92
C HIS A 984 -16.91 -20.24 -20.23
N LEU A 985 -16.27 -21.16 -20.97
CA LEU A 985 -15.95 -22.54 -20.56
C LEU A 985 -15.06 -22.64 -19.30
N THR A 986 -14.54 -21.52 -18.80
CA THR A 986 -13.66 -21.43 -17.62
C THR A 986 -14.27 -20.66 -16.44
N ASP A 987 -15.52 -20.20 -16.55
CA ASP A 987 -16.21 -19.48 -15.49
C ASP A 987 -16.68 -20.42 -14.36
N ASP A 988 -16.73 -19.86 -13.14
CA ASP A 988 -17.18 -20.58 -11.94
C ASP A 988 -18.67 -20.96 -12.09
N GLY A 989 -18.97 -22.26 -12.16
CA GLY A 989 -20.34 -22.79 -12.30
C GLY A 989 -20.66 -23.40 -13.67
N ALA A 990 -19.73 -23.38 -14.64
CA ALA A 990 -19.88 -24.15 -15.87
C ALA A 990 -19.83 -25.66 -15.57
N THR A 991 -20.93 -26.37 -15.79
CA THR A 991 -21.02 -27.83 -15.61
C THR A 991 -20.37 -28.56 -16.77
N ALA A 992 -19.98 -29.83 -16.57
CA ALA A 992 -19.36 -30.62 -17.62
C ALA A 992 -20.31 -30.83 -18.81
N GLU A 993 -21.62 -30.94 -18.53
CA GLU A 993 -22.69 -31.05 -19.50
C GLU A 993 -22.78 -29.77 -20.34
N ARG A 994 -22.81 -28.60 -19.71
CA ARG A 994 -22.82 -27.32 -20.44
C ARG A 994 -21.59 -27.17 -21.33
N VAL A 995 -20.41 -27.57 -20.86
CA VAL A 995 -19.18 -27.51 -21.66
C VAL A 995 -19.27 -28.46 -22.86
N ALA A 996 -19.83 -29.66 -22.67
CA ALA A 996 -20.08 -30.60 -23.75
C ALA A 996 -21.07 -30.04 -24.78
N ASP A 997 -22.17 -29.43 -24.34
CA ASP A 997 -23.18 -28.83 -25.21
C ASP A 997 -22.61 -27.68 -26.07
N GLU A 998 -21.86 -26.76 -25.46
CA GLU A 998 -21.26 -25.62 -26.18
C GLU A 998 -20.20 -26.09 -27.20
N LEU A 999 -19.42 -27.14 -26.88
CA LEU A 999 -18.45 -27.71 -27.81
C LEU A 999 -19.10 -28.55 -28.91
N ALA A 1000 -20.22 -29.23 -28.64
CA ALA A 1000 -21.01 -29.91 -29.66
C ALA A 1000 -21.66 -28.90 -30.63
N ALA A 1001 -22.20 -27.79 -30.12
CA ALA A 1001 -22.73 -26.72 -30.95
C ALA A 1001 -21.63 -26.07 -31.84
N LEU A 1002 -20.40 -25.93 -31.32
CA LEU A 1002 -19.25 -25.51 -32.12
C LEU A 1002 -18.90 -26.52 -33.22
N ALA A 1003 -18.98 -27.82 -32.92
CA ALA A 1003 -18.73 -28.86 -33.91
C ALA A 1003 -19.80 -28.86 -35.02
N ASP A 1004 -21.07 -28.65 -34.67
CA ASP A 1004 -22.16 -28.52 -35.64
C ASP A 1004 -21.96 -27.31 -36.56
N LEU A 1005 -21.48 -26.18 -36.04
CA LEU A 1005 -21.14 -24.99 -36.82
C LEU A 1005 -19.98 -25.23 -37.80
N LEU A 1006 -19.06 -26.14 -37.46
CA LEU A 1006 -17.85 -26.44 -38.22
C LEU A 1006 -17.92 -27.72 -39.06
N ARG A 1007 -19.07 -28.39 -39.08
CA ARG A 1007 -19.28 -29.73 -39.66
C ARG A 1007 -18.65 -29.90 -41.05
N ASP A 1008 -18.85 -28.93 -41.94
CA ASP A 1008 -18.36 -28.96 -43.33
C ASP A 1008 -17.07 -28.13 -43.53
N ARG A 1009 -16.33 -27.84 -42.44
CA ARG A 1009 -15.16 -26.94 -42.43
C ARG A 1009 -13.95 -27.52 -41.67
N PRO A 1010 -13.39 -28.68 -42.09
CA PRO A 1010 -12.32 -29.36 -41.36
C PRO A 1010 -11.01 -28.55 -41.25
N ALA A 1011 -10.56 -27.87 -42.31
CA ALA A 1011 -9.36 -27.04 -42.27
C ALA A 1011 -9.47 -25.85 -41.29
N LEU A 1012 -10.67 -25.26 -41.20
CA LEU A 1012 -10.97 -24.20 -40.24
C LEU A 1012 -10.98 -24.74 -38.81
N THR A 1013 -11.53 -25.96 -38.61
CA THR A 1013 -11.54 -26.65 -37.31
C THR A 1013 -10.14 -26.83 -36.75
N VAL A 1014 -9.18 -27.28 -37.57
CA VAL A 1014 -7.77 -27.39 -37.17
C VAL A 1014 -7.20 -26.03 -36.76
N THR A 1015 -7.37 -25.01 -37.60
CA THR A 1015 -6.83 -23.66 -37.35
C THR A 1015 -7.36 -23.05 -36.04
N LEU A 1016 -8.65 -23.20 -35.76
CA LEU A 1016 -9.28 -22.71 -34.53
C LEU A 1016 -8.85 -23.48 -33.29
N SER A 1017 -8.72 -24.81 -33.42
CA SER A 1017 -8.29 -25.69 -32.34
C SER A 1017 -6.89 -25.36 -31.83
N GLU A 1018 -5.99 -24.94 -32.74
CA GLU A 1018 -4.62 -24.58 -32.40
C GLU A 1018 -4.48 -23.17 -31.82
N ARG A 1019 -5.28 -22.21 -32.30
CA ARG A 1019 -5.13 -20.79 -31.94
C ARG A 1019 -6.02 -20.32 -30.80
N ARG A 1020 -7.22 -20.90 -30.62
CA ARG A 1020 -8.28 -20.33 -29.77
C ARG A 1020 -8.82 -21.30 -28.73
N LEU A 1021 -9.07 -22.56 -29.10
CA LEU A 1021 -9.67 -23.55 -28.20
C LEU A 1021 -8.86 -23.74 -26.92
N PHE A 1022 -7.52 -23.83 -27.04
CA PHE A 1022 -6.60 -23.94 -25.90
C PHE A 1022 -6.81 -22.81 -24.87
N HIS A 1023 -6.95 -21.57 -25.34
CA HIS A 1023 -7.18 -20.41 -24.47
C HIS A 1023 -8.58 -20.42 -23.87
N ALA A 1024 -9.60 -20.82 -24.64
CA ALA A 1024 -10.99 -20.90 -24.19
C ALA A 1024 -11.18 -21.91 -23.05
N VAL A 1025 -10.44 -23.03 -23.06
CA VAL A 1025 -10.52 -24.07 -22.02
C VAL A 1025 -9.57 -23.85 -20.82
N GLY A 1026 -8.76 -22.79 -20.83
CA GLY A 1026 -7.97 -22.33 -19.68
C GLY A 1026 -6.45 -22.31 -19.84
N GLY A 1027 -5.92 -22.74 -20.98
CA GLY A 1027 -4.48 -22.71 -21.31
C GLY A 1027 -3.57 -23.33 -20.26
N TYR A 1028 -2.47 -22.64 -19.91
CA TYR A 1028 -1.56 -23.07 -18.82
C TYR A 1028 -2.13 -22.85 -17.40
N GLY A 1029 -3.33 -22.28 -17.28
CA GLY A 1029 -4.00 -21.93 -16.02
C GLY A 1029 -5.01 -22.96 -15.51
N VAL A 1030 -5.12 -24.14 -16.15
CA VAL A 1030 -6.12 -25.22 -15.92
C VAL A 1030 -6.12 -25.84 -14.51
N ARG A 1031 -5.29 -25.35 -13.58
CA ARG A 1031 -5.25 -25.81 -12.17
C ARG A 1031 -6.42 -25.30 -11.28
N ARG A 1032 -7.57 -24.98 -11.87
CA ARG A 1032 -8.80 -24.58 -11.15
C ARG A 1032 -9.75 -25.78 -11.02
N GLU A 1033 -10.71 -25.70 -10.09
CA GLU A 1033 -11.66 -26.79 -9.78
C GLU A 1033 -12.19 -27.53 -11.03
N GLY A 1034 -12.11 -28.86 -11.01
CA GLY A 1034 -12.51 -29.75 -12.11
C GLY A 1034 -11.39 -30.10 -13.11
N GLY A 1035 -10.31 -29.31 -13.17
CA GLY A 1035 -9.10 -29.61 -13.95
C GLY A 1035 -9.37 -29.96 -15.42
N ALA A 1036 -8.54 -30.84 -15.99
CA ALA A 1036 -8.82 -31.46 -17.28
C ALA A 1036 -10.03 -32.40 -17.22
N ALA A 1037 -10.28 -33.08 -16.09
CA ALA A 1037 -11.34 -34.07 -15.93
C ALA A 1037 -12.75 -33.58 -16.33
N ARG A 1038 -13.06 -32.30 -16.10
CA ARG A 1038 -14.35 -31.68 -16.52
C ARG A 1038 -14.60 -31.68 -18.04
N LEU A 1039 -13.55 -31.84 -18.84
CA LEU A 1039 -13.63 -31.87 -20.30
C LEU A 1039 -13.89 -33.29 -20.83
N VAL A 1040 -13.72 -34.33 -20.01
CA VAL A 1040 -13.87 -35.73 -20.43
C VAL A 1040 -15.26 -36.01 -21.03
N PRO A 1041 -16.39 -35.55 -20.44
CA PRO A 1041 -17.71 -35.74 -21.06
C PRO A 1041 -17.83 -35.08 -22.43
N ALA A 1042 -17.26 -33.89 -22.60
CA ALA A 1042 -17.25 -33.20 -23.90
C ALA A 1042 -16.40 -33.94 -24.94
N VAL A 1043 -15.22 -34.43 -24.56
CA VAL A 1043 -14.35 -35.20 -25.46
C VAL A 1043 -15.00 -36.52 -25.86
N ARG A 1044 -15.66 -37.23 -24.92
CA ARG A 1044 -16.43 -38.44 -25.22
C ARG A 1044 -17.58 -38.16 -26.18
N LEU A 1045 -18.36 -37.10 -25.93
CA LEU A 1045 -19.45 -36.71 -26.80
C LEU A 1045 -18.96 -36.41 -28.22
N LEU A 1046 -17.84 -35.71 -28.36
CA LEU A 1046 -17.25 -35.39 -29.66
C LEU A 1046 -16.64 -36.60 -30.37
N ALA A 1047 -15.99 -37.50 -29.64
CA ALA A 1047 -15.40 -38.73 -30.19
C ALA A 1047 -16.45 -39.77 -30.62
N GLY A 1048 -17.65 -39.74 -30.03
CA GLY A 1048 -18.77 -40.61 -30.42
C GLY A 1048 -19.57 -40.14 -31.64
N ARG A 1049 -19.23 -39.00 -32.25
CA ARG A 1049 -19.95 -38.43 -33.40
C ARG A 1049 -19.23 -38.74 -34.71
N GLY A 1050 -19.94 -39.21 -35.73
CA GLY A 1050 -19.32 -39.64 -37.00
C GLY A 1050 -18.70 -38.54 -37.89
N ASP A 1051 -18.81 -37.26 -37.53
CA ASP A 1051 -18.30 -36.15 -38.35
C ASP A 1051 -16.82 -35.79 -38.04
N MET A 1052 -16.07 -35.42 -39.09
CA MET A 1052 -14.64 -35.16 -38.99
C MET A 1052 -14.31 -33.95 -38.09
N ALA A 1053 -15.17 -32.93 -38.05
CA ALA A 1053 -14.97 -31.74 -37.22
C ALA A 1053 -15.01 -32.08 -35.71
N SER A 1054 -15.97 -32.90 -35.29
CA SER A 1054 -16.08 -33.37 -33.90
C SER A 1054 -14.83 -34.16 -33.48
N HIS A 1055 -14.38 -35.09 -34.32
CA HIS A 1055 -13.19 -35.88 -34.06
C HIS A 1055 -11.90 -35.02 -34.02
N LEU A 1056 -11.78 -33.99 -34.87
CA LEU A 1056 -10.65 -33.06 -34.84
C LEU A 1056 -10.62 -32.20 -33.56
N LEU A 1057 -11.78 -31.72 -33.09
CA LEU A 1057 -11.90 -31.01 -31.81
C LEU A 1057 -11.54 -31.92 -30.62
N ALA A 1058 -12.02 -33.17 -30.63
CA ALA A 1058 -11.69 -34.17 -29.62
C ALA A 1058 -10.18 -34.45 -29.57
N ALA A 1059 -9.54 -34.69 -30.72
CA ALA A 1059 -8.10 -34.92 -30.81
C ALA A 1059 -7.27 -33.72 -30.33
N ALA A 1060 -7.69 -32.49 -30.65
CA ALA A 1060 -7.04 -31.29 -30.15
C ALA A 1060 -7.12 -31.16 -28.63
N LEU A 1061 -8.29 -31.43 -28.03
CA LEU A 1061 -8.47 -31.43 -26.57
C LEU A 1061 -7.64 -32.50 -25.89
N VAL A 1062 -7.58 -33.73 -26.42
CA VAL A 1062 -6.73 -34.82 -25.89
C VAL A 1062 -5.26 -34.47 -25.96
N ARG A 1063 -4.78 -33.96 -27.10
CA ARG A 1063 -3.39 -33.53 -27.28
C ARG A 1063 -2.99 -32.45 -26.28
N GLN A 1064 -3.85 -31.47 -26.04
CA GLN A 1064 -3.56 -30.33 -25.17
C GLN A 1064 -3.73 -30.67 -23.69
N MET A 1065 -4.78 -31.40 -23.32
CA MET A 1065 -5.18 -31.61 -21.92
C MET A 1065 -4.71 -32.93 -21.31
N GLY A 1066 -4.42 -33.95 -22.12
CA GLY A 1066 -3.86 -35.24 -21.66
C GLY A 1066 -2.56 -35.08 -20.84
N PRO A 1067 -1.57 -34.31 -21.31
CA PRO A 1067 -0.36 -34.02 -20.53
C PRO A 1067 -0.63 -33.25 -19.24
N VAL A 1068 -1.60 -32.32 -19.26
CA VAL A 1068 -1.99 -31.53 -18.08
C VAL A 1068 -2.72 -32.39 -17.04
N ALA A 1069 -3.50 -33.38 -17.49
CA ALA A 1069 -4.19 -34.34 -16.65
C ALA A 1069 -3.27 -35.41 -16.03
N GLY A 1070 -2.07 -35.59 -16.59
CA GLY A 1070 -1.16 -36.68 -16.20
C GLY A 1070 -1.59 -38.05 -16.74
N TRP A 1071 -2.33 -38.09 -17.85
CA TRP A 1071 -2.72 -39.31 -18.56
C TRP A 1071 -3.41 -40.39 -17.69
N PRO A 1072 -4.52 -40.11 -16.96
CA PRO A 1072 -5.29 -41.17 -16.32
C PRO A 1072 -6.03 -42.02 -17.37
N ASP A 1073 -6.55 -43.19 -16.98
CA ASP A 1073 -7.10 -44.18 -17.91
C ASP A 1073 -8.24 -43.67 -18.79
N ASP A 1074 -9.09 -42.77 -18.26
CA ASP A 1074 -10.14 -42.11 -19.04
C ASP A 1074 -9.59 -41.34 -20.26
N TRP A 1075 -8.44 -40.66 -20.11
CA TRP A 1075 -7.80 -39.91 -21.20
C TRP A 1075 -7.01 -40.82 -22.15
N ARG A 1076 -6.45 -41.93 -21.65
CA ARG A 1076 -5.80 -42.94 -22.48
C ARG A 1076 -6.83 -43.68 -23.35
N GLY A 1077 -7.96 -44.07 -22.77
CA GLY A 1077 -9.07 -44.69 -23.48
C GLY A 1077 -9.59 -43.80 -24.61
N LEU A 1078 -9.79 -42.51 -24.33
CA LEU A 1078 -10.18 -41.51 -25.34
C LEU A 1078 -9.13 -41.35 -26.46
N LEU A 1079 -7.84 -41.37 -26.12
CA LEU A 1079 -6.77 -41.32 -27.12
C LEU A 1079 -6.78 -42.56 -28.02
N ASP A 1080 -6.97 -43.75 -27.46
CA ASP A 1080 -7.02 -45.01 -28.20
C ASP A 1080 -8.28 -45.12 -29.07
N GLU A 1081 -9.41 -44.56 -28.62
CA GLU A 1081 -10.62 -44.41 -29.43
C GLU A 1081 -10.33 -43.53 -30.67
N LEU A 1082 -9.72 -42.35 -30.48
CA LEU A 1082 -9.38 -41.45 -31.59
C LEU A 1082 -8.32 -42.03 -32.55
N ARG A 1083 -7.41 -42.89 -32.08
CA ARG A 1083 -6.48 -43.65 -32.94
C ARG A 1083 -7.18 -44.65 -33.86
N ARG A 1084 -8.40 -45.06 -33.52
CA ARG A 1084 -9.25 -45.94 -34.33
C ARG A 1084 -10.30 -45.19 -35.16
N SER A 1085 -10.28 -43.86 -35.15
CA SER A 1085 -11.18 -43.01 -35.95
C SER A 1085 -11.17 -43.39 -37.44
N ASP A 1086 -12.33 -43.38 -38.10
CA ASP A 1086 -12.41 -43.62 -39.56
C ASP A 1086 -11.74 -42.50 -40.38
N HIS A 1087 -11.58 -41.32 -39.79
CA HIS A 1087 -10.92 -40.15 -40.41
C HIS A 1087 -9.39 -40.24 -40.26
N LEU A 1088 -8.66 -40.32 -41.38
CA LEU A 1088 -7.20 -40.47 -41.41
C LEU A 1088 -6.45 -39.33 -40.68
N GLU A 1089 -6.85 -38.07 -40.90
CA GLU A 1089 -6.21 -36.90 -40.27
C GLU A 1089 -6.32 -36.92 -38.74
N VAL A 1090 -7.43 -37.42 -38.21
CA VAL A 1090 -7.67 -37.57 -36.77
C VAL A 1090 -6.78 -38.68 -36.22
N ARG A 1091 -6.71 -39.84 -36.90
CA ARG A 1091 -5.82 -40.94 -36.49
C ARG A 1091 -4.37 -40.50 -36.44
N GLN A 1092 -3.90 -39.78 -37.45
CA GLN A 1092 -2.54 -39.24 -37.47
C GLN A 1092 -2.30 -38.29 -36.30
N ASN A 1093 -3.20 -37.32 -36.09
CA ASN A 1093 -3.12 -36.38 -34.97
C ASN A 1093 -3.09 -37.09 -33.60
N ALA A 1094 -3.89 -38.16 -33.42
CA ALA A 1094 -3.91 -38.97 -32.19
C ALA A 1094 -2.69 -39.90 -32.07
N TRP A 1095 -2.16 -40.39 -33.19
CA TRP A 1095 -0.95 -41.21 -33.23
C TRP A 1095 0.29 -40.43 -32.76
N ASP A 1096 0.37 -39.15 -33.15
CA ASP A 1096 1.48 -38.27 -32.78
C ASP A 1096 1.47 -37.84 -31.30
N VAL A 1097 0.39 -38.12 -30.56
CA VAL A 1097 0.34 -37.89 -29.11
C VAL A 1097 0.92 -39.08 -28.35
N ARG A 1098 1.96 -38.83 -27.55
CA ARG A 1098 2.63 -39.84 -26.72
C ARG A 1098 2.33 -39.64 -25.23
N PRO A 1099 1.59 -40.55 -24.57
CA PRO A 1099 1.44 -40.55 -23.12
C PRO A 1099 2.79 -40.81 -22.45
N TYR A 1100 3.16 -40.01 -21.45
CA TYR A 1100 4.28 -40.35 -20.57
C TYR A 1100 3.76 -41.28 -19.48
N SER A 1101 4.49 -42.39 -19.22
CA SER A 1101 4.19 -43.38 -18.17
C SER A 1101 4.48 -42.85 -16.78
#